data_AF-A0A1E7HBB2-F1
#
_entry.id   AF-A0A1E7HBB2-F1
#
_cell.length_a   1.000
_cell.length_b   1.000
_cell.length_c   1.000
_cell.angle_alpha   90.00
_cell.angle_beta   90.00
_cell.angle_gamma   90.00
#
_symmetry.space_group_name_H-M   'P 1'
#
loop_
_entity.id
_entity.type
_entity.pdbx_description
1 polymer ?
#
loop_
_entity_poly.entity_id
_entity_poly.type
_entity_poly.pdbx_seq_one_letter_code
_entity_poly.pdbx_strand_id
1 'polypeptide(L)'
;MSDAEEIKAKIDIVDYIDKTNPLTKIGDEWKGHTEAGSSSKTSLSVNRDKQVYDNYATGDDGDLYNWIAYKENLDVKNNSDFRKILKIAADSIGYELKNTCKENEKKQVYATMRAAMGFYHSCLTDDIRKLILDTWGIKNETIDKLLIGYAPHDGSALQMGLKELIPQEDLVNAGLIYNNKYDIYISRIIFPYWENGNIVYSIGRSTDLTPADSKGNVRKYFKQLVHKEKSPEVSKYITNNVIFGIDSIKDDEEVIICEGVTDAIILHQAGIPAISPITTSFKGSTLSHVLEILKPIKSIFICNDNEKPKGKETKGAGDKGADKTIKALTENGLEVRKIQLPKDDDVDKIDLADYMKDHKVEDFRLLMDNAVVHNAANVTRSYRMTDTGNAQRMNDLFGEDLLYCNKSKKWLTWDTCRWREDDTGNIYKLAKKSVEAIHDYADSLPDGDTEKDDVAEIKKKSDIKKKWQKHASSSGSTAKLKAMVENLQSEDNIPVLMEDMDLNGWILPVQNGTIDLKTGNFRESRREDLCTKLANVFYDPTASCREWMKFLGEILPDKDTQRYMQQLTGYGLTGSTSEEQVYVLYGTGSNGKSTFTDTISLSSGDFGINVKASALLTSDNKQSTPDNEIARLKGKRMVTASEPKKGIRLGEDVIKAITNAKSKITARYLYQEPFDFFPTHKTLLSTNHKPSVTDHSRGMRRRLRLIPFTTTIEEDKRDRGLSDKLEKELSGILNWAIEGCLSWQKAGSLIMSDEIERETAGYMADNDKVTEFLDTITTEGSDKDMIPHEWLRVSYNTWAEGKGFKTMNDRTFSDAMTERDFDKGMINGRTQRKGLKLIITKIEDIHKKYPLDKYEKLMNQLLNEVKELKEVEVNEDKRILIDINSLSSEEVEVISNILKNNEKNNNNGNGSCNIENNYFYFSNKPLLGLPNKIYLNKEQKNQIIEYVVRDHGKTPTNDNVMYIADLVHKRNGKYSPYEAAADIKKKYNLDVKPLKADNLDEVLHKIKGHFVQRTGEELTYDNVGECASKGILVDGNYTVSEIEKGLIEKYLEVPA
;
A
#
# COMPACT_ATOMS: atom_id res chain seq x y z
N MET A 1 15.66 -26.99 14.77
CA MET A 1 17.13 -27.17 14.62
C MET A 1 17.80 -26.06 15.38
N SER A 2 18.83 -26.38 16.16
CA SER A 2 19.68 -25.38 16.79
C SER A 2 20.55 -24.68 15.74
N ASP A 3 21.04 -23.46 16.03
CA ASP A 3 22.00 -22.79 15.13
C ASP A 3 23.23 -23.66 14.84
N ALA A 4 23.66 -24.46 15.82
CA ALA A 4 24.76 -25.41 15.65
C ALA A 4 24.44 -26.48 14.59
N GLU A 5 23.22 -27.03 14.58
CA GLU A 5 22.80 -28.00 13.56
C GLU A 5 22.63 -27.33 12.18
N GLU A 6 22.10 -26.11 12.12
CA GLU A 6 21.91 -25.39 10.85
C GLU A 6 23.24 -24.99 10.20
N ILE A 7 24.22 -24.56 11.00
CA ILE A 7 25.57 -24.24 10.52
C ILE A 7 26.26 -25.51 10.05
N LYS A 8 26.21 -26.58 10.85
CA LYS A 8 26.86 -27.85 10.51
C LYS A 8 26.25 -28.51 9.26
N ALA A 9 24.96 -28.29 8.99
CA ALA A 9 24.31 -28.74 7.75
C ALA A 9 24.71 -27.92 6.51
N LYS A 10 25.24 -26.72 6.67
CA LYS A 10 25.62 -25.81 5.58
C LYS A 10 27.11 -25.82 5.24
N ILE A 11 27.94 -26.44 6.08
CA ILE A 11 29.39 -26.50 5.90
C ILE A 11 29.77 -27.95 5.62
N ASP A 12 30.38 -28.17 4.46
CA ASP A 12 31.09 -29.42 4.18
C ASP A 12 32.48 -29.36 4.82
N ILE A 13 32.77 -30.30 5.73
CA ILE A 13 34.03 -30.33 6.46
C ILE A 13 35.26 -30.46 5.55
N VAL A 14 35.17 -31.15 4.40
CA VAL A 14 36.27 -31.27 3.45
C VAL A 14 36.58 -29.91 2.84
N ASP A 15 35.55 -29.20 2.37
CA ASP A 15 35.70 -27.88 1.76
C ASP A 15 36.16 -26.82 2.78
N TYR A 16 35.79 -26.98 4.05
CA TYR A 16 36.25 -26.11 5.12
C TYR A 16 37.74 -26.31 5.42
N ILE A 17 38.17 -27.57 5.58
CA ILE A 17 39.55 -27.93 5.93
C ILE A 17 40.51 -27.66 4.76
N ASP A 18 40.10 -27.94 3.52
CA ASP A 18 40.93 -27.79 2.32
C ASP A 18 41.43 -26.35 2.11
N LYS A 19 40.69 -25.36 2.61
CA LYS A 19 41.08 -23.94 2.58
C LYS A 19 42.37 -23.65 3.35
N THR A 20 42.62 -24.36 4.45
CA THR A 20 43.78 -24.13 5.32
C THR A 20 44.79 -25.26 5.25
N ASN A 21 44.34 -26.47 4.91
CA ASN A 21 45.15 -27.67 4.87
C ASN A 21 44.83 -28.42 3.57
N PRO A 22 45.59 -28.22 2.49
CA PRO A 22 45.31 -28.82 1.19
C PRO A 22 45.13 -30.34 1.27
N LEU A 23 44.03 -30.83 0.71
CA LEU A 23 43.60 -32.21 0.73
C LEU A 23 43.63 -32.80 -0.68
N THR A 24 44.04 -34.07 -0.77
CA THR A 24 43.97 -34.86 -2.02
C THR A 24 43.02 -36.02 -1.81
N LYS A 25 42.07 -36.22 -2.73
CA LYS A 25 41.14 -37.36 -2.68
C LYS A 25 41.87 -38.67 -2.95
N ILE A 26 41.78 -39.63 -2.04
CA ILE A 26 42.35 -40.98 -2.13
C ILE A 26 41.30 -41.99 -1.70
N GLY A 27 40.67 -42.65 -2.67
CA GLY A 27 39.52 -43.52 -2.41
C GLY A 27 38.30 -42.72 -1.94
N ASP A 28 37.69 -43.17 -0.85
CA ASP A 28 36.52 -42.52 -0.23
C ASP A 28 36.90 -41.45 0.82
N GLU A 29 38.20 -41.23 1.03
CA GLU A 29 38.74 -40.27 2.00
C GLU A 29 39.54 -39.15 1.33
N TRP A 30 39.64 -38.02 2.02
CA TRP A 30 40.46 -36.88 1.64
C TRP A 30 41.66 -36.78 2.58
N LYS A 31 42.85 -36.81 2.01
CA LYS A 31 44.11 -36.97 2.76
C LYS A 31 44.97 -35.73 2.65
N GLY A 32 45.52 -35.27 3.76
CA GLY A 32 46.39 -34.09 3.82
C GLY A 32 47.37 -34.12 4.98
N HIS A 33 47.92 -32.95 5.29
CA HIS A 33 48.90 -32.77 6.36
C HIS A 33 48.49 -31.65 7.30
N THR A 34 48.74 -31.86 8.59
CA THR A 34 48.65 -30.87 9.67
C THR A 34 50.04 -30.38 10.07
N GLU A 35 50.14 -29.22 10.71
CA GLU A 35 51.42 -28.64 11.16
C GLU A 35 52.17 -29.51 12.17
N ALA A 36 51.45 -30.38 12.90
CA ALA A 36 52.02 -31.35 13.84
C ALA A 36 52.58 -32.63 13.18
N GLY A 37 52.31 -32.86 11.89
CA GLY A 37 52.77 -34.05 11.15
C GLY A 37 53.99 -33.80 10.26
N SER A 38 54.80 -34.83 10.00
CA SER A 38 55.92 -34.70 9.04
C SER A 38 55.40 -34.63 7.60
N SER A 39 55.93 -33.70 6.79
CA SER A 39 55.51 -33.49 5.39
C SER A 39 55.68 -34.71 4.46
N SER A 40 56.37 -35.75 4.91
CA SER A 40 56.58 -37.01 4.19
C SER A 40 55.50 -38.08 4.38
N LYS A 41 54.58 -37.93 5.35
CA LYS A 41 53.51 -38.91 5.63
C LYS A 41 52.19 -38.19 5.87
N THR A 42 51.10 -38.67 5.26
CA THR A 42 49.75 -38.15 5.50
C THR A 42 49.43 -38.19 7.00
N SER A 43 49.11 -37.04 7.59
CA SER A 43 48.76 -36.93 9.00
C SER A 43 47.30 -36.58 9.26
N LEU A 44 46.54 -36.29 8.20
CA LEU A 44 45.12 -35.95 8.27
C LEU A 44 44.31 -36.80 7.29
N SER A 45 43.25 -37.42 7.78
CA SER A 45 42.19 -37.97 6.92
C SER A 45 40.87 -37.27 7.22
N VAL A 46 40.10 -36.98 6.19
CA VAL A 46 38.78 -36.34 6.29
C VAL A 46 37.78 -37.15 5.47
N ASN A 47 36.69 -37.56 6.10
CA ASN A 47 35.63 -38.32 5.45
C ASN A 47 34.44 -37.40 5.15
N ARG A 48 34.17 -37.20 3.86
CA ARG A 48 33.12 -36.29 3.37
C ARG A 48 31.72 -36.78 3.73
N ASP A 49 31.46 -38.07 3.62
CA ASP A 49 30.11 -38.62 3.86
C ASP A 49 29.77 -38.63 5.36
N LYS A 50 30.77 -38.89 6.20
CA LYS A 50 30.61 -38.92 7.66
C LYS A 50 30.75 -37.55 8.31
N GLN A 51 31.24 -36.54 7.60
CA GLN A 51 31.51 -35.19 8.10
C GLN A 51 32.42 -35.16 9.34
N VAL A 52 33.47 -35.98 9.32
CA VAL A 52 34.47 -36.10 10.40
C VAL A 52 35.91 -36.11 9.87
N TYR A 53 36.87 -35.73 10.72
CA TYR A 53 38.30 -35.85 10.47
C TYR A 53 38.99 -36.70 11.54
N ASP A 54 40.15 -37.25 11.17
CA ASP A 54 41.09 -37.94 12.04
C ASP A 54 42.50 -37.35 11.82
N ASN A 55 43.09 -36.77 12.87
CA ASN A 55 44.45 -36.25 12.88
C ASN A 55 45.40 -37.24 13.57
N TYR A 56 46.06 -38.08 12.77
CA TYR A 56 46.96 -39.14 13.24
C TYR A 56 48.22 -38.62 13.96
N ALA A 57 48.57 -37.35 13.80
CA ALA A 57 49.75 -36.77 14.46
C ALA A 57 49.49 -36.41 15.93
N THR A 58 48.27 -35.96 16.26
CA THR A 58 47.90 -35.54 17.62
C THR A 58 46.93 -36.51 18.31
N GLY A 59 46.32 -37.42 17.55
CA GLY A 59 45.24 -38.30 18.04
C GLY A 59 43.91 -37.58 18.22
N ASP A 60 43.77 -36.39 17.64
CA ASP A 60 42.57 -35.56 17.72
C ASP A 60 41.63 -35.92 16.55
N ASP A 61 40.34 -36.10 16.86
CA ASP A 61 39.31 -36.50 15.91
C ASP A 61 37.99 -35.77 16.20
N GLY A 62 37.07 -35.82 15.24
CA GLY A 62 35.71 -35.35 15.44
C GLY A 62 35.15 -34.59 14.24
N ASP A 63 34.20 -33.71 14.52
CA ASP A 63 33.48 -32.97 13.49
C ASP A 63 34.07 -31.57 13.23
N LEU A 64 33.35 -30.77 12.45
CA LEU A 64 33.71 -29.38 12.13
C LEU A 64 34.08 -28.54 13.37
N TYR A 65 33.34 -28.68 14.48
CA TYR A 65 33.58 -27.89 15.68
C TYR A 65 34.80 -28.37 16.44
N ASN A 66 35.06 -29.67 16.48
CA ASN A 66 36.31 -30.22 16.98
C ASN A 66 37.51 -29.68 16.17
N TRP A 67 37.39 -29.61 14.83
CA TRP A 67 38.45 -29.09 13.98
C TRP A 67 38.76 -27.60 14.27
N ILE A 68 37.73 -26.77 14.40
CA ILE A 68 37.88 -25.35 14.75
C ILE A 68 38.48 -25.21 16.14
N ALA A 69 38.03 -26.02 17.11
CA ALA A 69 38.56 -26.03 18.46
C ALA A 69 40.05 -26.38 18.49
N TYR A 70 40.46 -27.39 17.70
CA TYR A 70 41.86 -27.77 17.53
C TYR A 70 42.70 -26.63 16.93
N LYS A 71 42.22 -25.99 15.86
CA LYS A 71 42.95 -24.90 15.19
C LYS A 71 43.10 -23.64 16.03
N GLU A 72 42.09 -23.32 16.84
CA GLU A 72 42.04 -22.11 17.65
C GLU A 72 42.46 -22.33 19.11
N ASN A 73 42.86 -23.56 19.47
CA ASN A 73 43.23 -23.97 20.83
C ASN A 73 42.12 -23.67 21.87
N LEU A 74 40.89 -24.10 21.56
CA LEU A 74 39.67 -23.92 22.35
C LEU A 74 39.11 -25.28 22.83
N ASP A 75 38.27 -25.27 23.88
CA ASP A 75 37.62 -26.49 24.39
C ASP A 75 36.13 -26.54 24.02
N VAL A 76 35.72 -27.53 23.23
CA VAL A 76 34.32 -27.77 22.84
C VAL A 76 33.39 -28.03 24.02
N LYS A 77 33.90 -28.50 25.17
CA LYS A 77 33.11 -28.77 26.38
C LYS A 77 32.89 -27.52 27.24
N ASN A 78 33.65 -26.45 27.01
CA ASN A 78 33.50 -25.19 27.71
C ASN A 78 32.48 -24.30 26.99
N ASN A 79 31.40 -23.91 27.68
CA ASN A 79 30.32 -23.11 27.07
C ASN A 79 30.77 -21.76 26.50
N SER A 80 31.80 -21.12 27.08
CA SER A 80 32.30 -19.84 26.60
C SER A 80 33.15 -19.99 25.33
N ASP A 81 33.91 -21.09 25.23
CA ASP A 81 34.75 -21.39 24.08
C ASP A 81 33.93 -22.00 22.94
N PHE A 82 32.94 -22.85 23.24
CA PHE A 82 32.00 -23.36 22.24
C PHE A 82 31.22 -22.23 21.53
N ARG A 83 30.92 -21.13 22.22
CA ARG A 83 30.33 -19.93 21.59
C ARG A 83 31.28 -19.27 20.59
N LYS A 84 32.59 -19.20 20.90
CA LYS A 84 33.60 -18.69 19.95
C LYS A 84 33.72 -19.62 18.75
N ILE A 85 33.74 -20.93 18.98
CA ILE A 85 33.77 -21.96 17.93
C ILE A 85 32.56 -21.83 17.00
N LEU A 86 31.35 -21.70 17.54
CA LEU A 86 30.13 -21.46 16.76
C LEU A 86 30.18 -20.16 15.96
N LYS A 87 30.70 -19.09 16.55
CA LYS A 87 30.86 -17.78 15.91
C LYS A 87 31.80 -17.86 14.70
N ILE A 88 32.95 -18.52 14.87
CA ILE A 88 33.93 -18.73 13.79
C ILE A 88 33.31 -19.55 12.64
N ALA A 89 32.61 -20.64 12.97
CA ALA A 89 31.90 -21.43 11.98
C ALA A 89 30.82 -20.63 11.24
N ALA A 90 30.00 -19.87 11.96
CA ALA A 90 28.95 -19.03 11.40
C ALA A 90 29.50 -17.94 10.47
N ASP A 91 30.56 -17.24 10.91
CA ASP A 91 31.19 -16.16 10.16
C ASP A 91 31.82 -16.70 8.85
N SER A 92 32.32 -17.95 8.85
CA SER A 92 32.90 -18.59 7.66
C SER A 92 31.92 -18.79 6.50
N ILE A 93 30.61 -18.77 6.77
CA ILE A 93 29.53 -18.89 5.78
C ILE A 93 28.59 -17.67 5.76
N GLY A 94 28.95 -16.59 6.47
CA GLY A 94 28.10 -15.41 6.60
C GLY A 94 26.73 -15.68 7.24
N TYR A 95 26.64 -16.68 8.13
CA TYR A 95 25.41 -17.02 8.85
C TYR A 95 25.27 -16.15 10.10
N GLU A 96 24.16 -15.42 10.22
CA GLU A 96 23.83 -14.68 11.45
C GLU A 96 23.23 -15.62 12.49
N LEU A 97 23.91 -15.79 13.63
CA LEU A 97 23.41 -16.56 14.77
C LEU A 97 22.09 -15.99 15.27
N LYS A 98 21.06 -16.84 15.41
CA LYS A 98 19.75 -16.45 15.95
C LYS A 98 19.93 -16.14 17.43
N ASN A 99 19.57 -14.91 17.81
CA ASN A 99 19.79 -14.32 19.14
C ASN A 99 19.02 -15.04 20.28
N THR A 100 19.44 -16.24 20.65
CA THR A 100 18.90 -17.04 21.78
C THR A 100 19.53 -16.66 23.14
N CYS A 101 20.56 -15.80 23.17
CA CYS A 101 21.22 -15.39 24.42
C CYS A 101 20.38 -14.47 25.32
N LYS A 102 19.45 -13.67 24.79
CA LYS A 102 18.74 -12.63 25.57
C LYS A 102 17.72 -13.19 26.56
N GLU A 103 17.12 -14.34 26.25
CA GLU A 103 16.09 -14.96 27.10
C GLU A 103 16.70 -15.76 28.25
N ASN A 104 17.94 -16.25 28.08
CA ASN A 104 18.64 -17.05 29.08
C ASN A 104 19.29 -16.17 30.18
N GLU A 105 19.85 -15.01 29.82
CA GLU A 105 20.43 -14.06 30.78
C GLU A 105 19.35 -13.49 31.73
N LYS A 106 18.21 -13.04 31.20
CA LYS A 106 17.09 -12.50 31.99
C LYS A 106 16.56 -13.55 32.99
N LYS A 107 16.37 -14.79 32.53
CA LYS A 107 15.94 -15.92 33.39
C LYS A 107 16.95 -16.21 34.50
N GLN A 108 18.24 -16.23 34.17
CA GLN A 108 19.31 -16.46 35.14
C GLN A 108 19.34 -15.36 36.21
N VAL A 109 19.31 -14.08 35.80
CA VAL A 109 19.34 -12.95 36.73
C VAL A 109 18.14 -12.97 37.68
N TYR A 110 16.93 -13.27 37.18
CA TYR A 110 15.75 -13.35 38.04
C TYR A 110 15.74 -14.59 38.95
N ALA A 111 16.31 -15.72 38.52
CA ALA A 111 16.54 -16.87 39.39
C ALA A 111 17.50 -16.53 40.53
N THR A 112 18.59 -15.82 40.23
CA THR A 112 19.55 -15.32 41.22
C THR A 112 18.90 -14.34 42.20
N MET A 113 18.08 -13.39 41.71
CA MET A 113 17.31 -12.48 42.56
C MET A 113 16.41 -13.24 43.52
N ARG A 114 15.70 -14.28 43.05
CA ARG A 114 14.84 -15.11 43.88
C ARG A 114 15.62 -15.88 44.95
N ALA A 115 16.75 -16.47 44.59
CA ALA A 115 17.62 -17.17 45.54
C ALA A 115 18.16 -16.21 46.62
N ALA A 116 18.61 -15.01 46.22
CA ALA A 116 19.11 -13.99 47.14
C ALA A 116 18.04 -13.48 48.11
N MET A 117 16.83 -13.19 47.63
CA MET A 117 15.75 -12.77 48.51
C MET A 117 15.29 -13.92 49.41
N GLY A 118 15.29 -15.16 48.93
CA GLY A 118 15.04 -16.34 49.75
C GLY A 118 16.06 -16.49 50.89
N PHE A 119 17.34 -16.23 50.61
CA PHE A 119 18.38 -16.19 51.64
C PHE A 119 18.15 -15.06 52.66
N TYR A 120 17.85 -13.83 52.22
CA TYR A 120 17.55 -12.76 53.17
C TYR A 120 16.29 -13.04 53.98
N HIS A 121 15.28 -13.69 53.38
CA HIS A 121 14.08 -14.12 54.09
C HIS A 121 14.39 -15.16 55.17
N SER A 122 15.29 -16.11 54.90
CA SER A 122 15.72 -17.10 55.90
C SER A 122 16.58 -16.51 57.02
N CYS A 123 17.14 -15.31 56.82
CA CYS A 123 17.89 -14.57 57.84
C CYS A 123 17.00 -13.76 58.81
N LEU A 124 15.67 -13.77 58.62
CA LEU A 124 14.76 -13.10 59.55
C LEU A 124 14.77 -13.76 60.93
N THR A 125 14.89 -12.94 61.97
CA THR A 125 14.70 -13.35 63.36
C THR A 125 13.34 -12.90 63.87
N ASP A 126 12.87 -13.49 64.98
CA ASP A 126 11.62 -13.08 65.64
C ASP A 126 11.64 -11.60 66.06
N ASP A 127 12.80 -11.09 66.50
CA ASP A 127 12.97 -9.68 66.85
C ASP A 127 12.80 -8.75 65.64
N ILE A 128 13.32 -9.14 64.47
CA ILE A 128 13.15 -8.35 63.24
C ILE A 128 11.72 -8.44 62.73
N ARG A 129 11.07 -9.61 62.80
CA ARG A 129 9.64 -9.76 62.46
C ARG A 129 8.78 -8.88 63.36
N LYS A 130 9.07 -8.85 64.66
CA LYS A 130 8.42 -7.96 65.63
C LYS A 130 8.68 -6.49 65.30
N LEU A 131 9.91 -6.11 64.96
CA LEU A 131 10.24 -4.75 64.54
C LEU A 131 9.42 -4.32 63.32
N ILE A 132 9.27 -5.19 62.31
CA ILE A 132 8.46 -4.93 61.11
C ILE A 132 6.98 -4.73 61.48
N LEU A 133 6.44 -5.58 62.35
CA LEU A 133 5.07 -5.49 62.84
C LEU A 133 4.83 -4.20 63.63
N ASP A 134 5.69 -3.87 64.58
CA ASP A 134 5.56 -2.69 65.44
C ASP A 134 5.73 -1.40 64.61
N THR A 135 6.64 -1.40 63.63
CA THR A 135 6.95 -0.21 62.82
C THR A 135 5.89 0.06 61.76
N TRP A 136 5.31 -0.95 61.10
CA TRP A 136 4.40 -0.74 59.95
C TRP A 136 3.08 -1.50 60.03
N GLY A 137 2.91 -2.45 60.96
CA GLY A 137 1.72 -3.30 61.03
C GLY A 137 1.72 -4.47 60.03
N ILE A 138 2.87 -4.77 59.42
CA ILE A 138 2.98 -5.86 58.42
C ILE A 138 3.04 -7.19 59.18
N LYS A 139 2.06 -8.06 58.94
CA LYS A 139 1.91 -9.36 59.60
C LYS A 139 2.85 -10.41 59.00
N ASN A 140 3.12 -11.48 59.77
CA ASN A 140 4.01 -12.57 59.35
C ASN A 140 3.57 -13.21 58.03
N GLU A 141 2.28 -13.38 57.81
CA GLU A 141 1.75 -13.96 56.57
C GLU A 141 2.12 -13.09 55.35
N THR A 142 2.07 -11.76 55.51
CA THR A 142 2.46 -10.80 54.46
C THR A 142 3.97 -10.79 54.25
N ILE A 143 4.75 -10.86 55.34
CA ILE A 143 6.21 -10.99 55.31
C ILE A 143 6.63 -12.21 54.49
N ASP A 144 6.00 -13.35 54.76
CA ASP A 144 6.30 -14.62 54.09
C ASP A 144 5.84 -14.60 52.63
N LYS A 145 4.63 -14.08 52.36
CA LYS A 145 4.08 -13.98 51.00
C LYS A 145 4.95 -13.13 50.07
N LEU A 146 5.50 -12.01 50.56
CA LEU A 146 6.29 -11.08 49.76
C LEU A 146 7.80 -11.38 49.79
N LEU A 147 8.23 -12.42 50.52
CA LEU A 147 9.64 -12.73 50.80
C LEU A 147 10.41 -11.52 51.38
N ILE A 148 9.78 -10.74 52.26
CA ILE A 148 10.48 -9.67 52.99
C ILE A 148 11.59 -10.33 53.80
N GLY A 149 12.79 -9.76 53.76
CA GLY A 149 13.97 -10.37 54.36
C GLY A 149 14.77 -9.42 55.26
N TYR A 150 15.86 -9.94 55.80
CA TYR A 150 16.83 -9.15 56.55
C TYR A 150 18.25 -9.47 56.08
N ALA A 151 19.00 -8.43 55.74
CA ALA A 151 20.42 -8.54 55.45
C ALA A 151 21.21 -8.49 56.77
N PRO A 152 22.01 -9.53 57.10
CA PRO A 152 22.82 -9.56 58.30
C PRO A 152 23.85 -8.41 58.38
N HIS A 153 24.45 -8.26 59.55
CA HIS A 153 25.49 -7.24 59.78
C HIS A 153 26.80 -7.56 59.06
N ASP A 154 27.06 -8.83 58.78
CA ASP A 154 28.23 -9.28 58.03
C ASP A 154 28.05 -8.92 56.56
N GLY A 155 28.84 -7.97 56.06
CA GLY A 155 28.83 -7.49 54.67
C GLY A 155 29.31 -8.50 53.62
N SER A 156 29.29 -9.80 53.95
CA SER A 156 29.59 -10.92 53.08
C SER A 156 28.61 -12.10 53.23
N ALA A 157 27.56 -11.95 54.04
CA ALA A 157 26.64 -13.02 54.39
C ALA A 157 25.95 -13.66 53.17
N LEU A 158 25.51 -12.86 52.19
CA LEU A 158 24.87 -13.35 50.95
C LEU A 158 25.85 -14.18 50.13
N GLN A 159 27.07 -13.67 49.95
CA GLN A 159 28.11 -14.36 49.18
C GLN A 159 28.48 -15.70 49.83
N MET A 160 28.63 -15.74 51.14
CA MET A 160 28.93 -16.97 51.87
C MET A 160 27.76 -17.95 51.86
N GLY A 161 26.54 -17.45 52.06
CA GLY A 161 25.33 -18.26 52.14
C GLY A 161 24.92 -18.92 50.83
N LEU A 162 25.26 -18.33 49.68
CA LEU A 162 24.90 -18.84 48.36
C LEU A 162 26.07 -19.37 47.53
N LYS A 163 27.29 -19.41 48.08
CA LYS A 163 28.53 -19.76 47.35
C LYS A 163 28.45 -21.08 46.56
N GLU A 164 27.80 -22.08 47.12
CA GLU A 164 27.66 -23.43 46.51
C GLU A 164 26.50 -23.52 45.51
N LEU A 165 25.59 -22.55 45.51
CA LEU A 165 24.35 -22.57 44.70
C LEU A 165 24.38 -21.57 43.55
N ILE A 166 24.99 -20.40 43.76
CA ILE A 166 24.99 -19.29 42.81
C ILE A 166 26.43 -18.79 42.65
N PRO A 167 26.97 -18.77 41.41
CA PRO A 167 28.26 -18.16 41.14
C PRO A 167 28.32 -16.69 41.58
N GLN A 168 29.46 -16.25 42.10
CA GLN A 168 29.62 -14.86 42.55
C GLN A 168 29.36 -13.85 41.42
N GLU A 169 29.75 -14.19 40.19
CA GLU A 169 29.48 -13.38 39.00
C GLU A 169 27.97 -13.14 38.79
N ASP A 170 27.13 -14.12 39.08
CA ASP A 170 25.68 -13.96 38.95
C ASP A 170 25.10 -13.02 40.02
N LEU A 171 25.69 -12.98 41.23
CA LEU A 171 25.32 -12.01 42.27
C LEU A 171 25.75 -10.59 41.91
N VAL A 172 26.88 -10.45 41.20
CA VAL A 172 27.36 -9.17 40.63
C VAL A 172 26.44 -8.73 39.49
N ASN A 173 26.10 -9.64 38.57
CA ASN A 173 25.16 -9.40 37.47
C ASN A 173 23.77 -8.99 37.99
N ALA A 174 23.35 -9.55 39.12
CA ALA A 174 22.12 -9.15 39.81
C ALA A 174 22.26 -7.81 40.55
N GLY A 175 23.42 -7.16 40.62
CA GLY A 175 23.60 -5.87 41.28
C GLY A 175 23.50 -5.94 42.82
N LEU A 176 23.78 -7.11 43.41
CA LEU A 176 23.74 -7.35 44.85
C LEU A 176 25.11 -7.27 45.54
N ILE A 177 26.18 -7.21 44.74
CA ILE A 177 27.57 -7.12 45.22
C ILE A 177 28.22 -5.84 44.70
N TYR A 178 28.86 -5.09 45.59
CA TYR A 178 29.63 -3.90 45.27
C TYR A 178 31.12 -4.23 45.11
N ASN A 179 31.75 -3.75 44.04
CA ASN A 179 33.18 -3.94 43.72
C ASN A 179 33.65 -5.40 43.81
N ASN A 180 32.78 -6.36 43.47
CA ASN A 180 33.04 -7.81 43.58
C ASN A 180 33.50 -8.27 44.97
N LYS A 181 33.18 -7.51 46.04
CA LYS A 181 33.78 -7.73 47.36
C LYS A 181 32.77 -7.72 48.49
N TYR A 182 31.79 -6.81 48.47
CA TYR A 182 30.89 -6.60 49.60
C TYR A 182 29.43 -6.69 49.18
N ASP A 183 28.61 -7.25 50.04
CA ASP A 183 27.15 -7.21 49.89
C ASP A 183 26.69 -5.74 49.97
N ILE A 184 25.72 -5.37 49.12
CA ILE A 184 25.21 -3.99 49.09
C ILE A 184 24.31 -3.65 50.28
N TYR A 185 23.78 -4.67 50.95
CA TYR A 185 22.87 -4.53 52.07
C TYR A 185 23.53 -5.03 53.36
N ILE A 186 23.52 -4.18 54.39
CA ILE A 186 24.11 -4.48 55.69
C ILE A 186 23.14 -4.01 56.78
N SER A 187 22.72 -4.93 57.65
CA SER A 187 21.76 -4.70 58.73
C SER A 187 20.48 -3.96 58.27
N ARG A 188 19.88 -4.42 57.16
CA ARG A 188 18.72 -3.77 56.53
C ARG A 188 17.57 -4.74 56.32
N ILE A 189 16.34 -4.27 56.50
CA ILE A 189 15.13 -5.00 56.10
C ILE A 189 14.98 -4.87 54.59
N ILE A 190 14.84 -5.98 53.88
CA ILE A 190 14.83 -6.03 52.42
C ILE A 190 13.41 -6.21 51.91
N PHE A 191 13.00 -5.34 50.99
CA PHE A 191 11.71 -5.38 50.31
C PHE A 191 11.91 -5.77 48.84
N PRO A 192 11.50 -7.00 48.42
CA PRO A 192 11.57 -7.43 47.03
C PRO A 192 10.48 -6.82 46.15
N TYR A 193 10.81 -6.46 44.92
CA TYR A 193 9.87 -5.94 43.93
C TYR A 193 9.51 -7.07 42.97
N TRP A 194 8.22 -7.42 42.97
CA TRP A 194 7.66 -8.49 42.16
C TRP A 194 7.06 -7.93 40.86
N GLU A 195 7.33 -8.61 39.75
CA GLU A 195 6.74 -8.35 38.44
C GLU A 195 6.57 -9.67 37.68
N ASN A 196 5.33 -9.99 37.29
CA ASN A 196 4.91 -11.23 36.64
C ASN A 196 5.44 -12.47 37.37
N GLY A 197 5.36 -12.48 38.72
CA GLY A 197 5.82 -13.58 39.57
C GLY A 197 7.34 -13.74 39.70
N ASN A 198 8.12 -12.81 39.15
CA ASN A 198 9.58 -12.75 39.29
C ASN A 198 10.00 -11.59 40.19
N ILE A 199 11.11 -11.76 40.91
CA ILE A 199 11.72 -10.66 41.66
C ILE A 199 12.68 -9.92 40.73
N VAL A 200 12.34 -8.68 40.39
CA VAL A 200 13.08 -7.89 39.39
C VAL A 200 13.98 -6.83 40.02
N TYR A 201 13.73 -6.49 41.29
CA TYR A 201 14.48 -5.47 42.03
C TYR A 201 14.28 -5.62 43.54
N SER A 202 15.02 -4.85 44.33
CA SER A 202 14.92 -4.81 45.80
C SER A 202 15.39 -3.47 46.35
N ILE A 203 14.92 -3.13 47.55
CA ILE A 203 15.47 -2.02 48.35
C ILE A 203 15.66 -2.45 49.81
N GLY A 204 16.65 -1.86 50.48
CA GLY A 204 16.98 -2.12 51.88
C GLY A 204 16.67 -0.94 52.80
N ARG A 205 15.78 -1.11 53.77
CA ARG A 205 15.44 -0.14 54.80
C ARG A 205 16.38 -0.27 56.01
N SER A 206 16.92 0.86 56.47
CA SER A 206 17.77 0.91 57.65
C SER A 206 17.06 0.45 58.92
N THR A 207 17.82 -0.18 59.79
CA THR A 207 17.51 -0.50 61.18
C THR A 207 18.48 0.26 62.09
N ASP A 208 18.29 0.16 63.41
CA ASP A 208 19.21 0.74 64.38
C ASP A 208 20.62 0.11 64.34
N LEU A 209 20.73 -1.07 63.74
CA LEU A 209 21.99 -1.79 63.53
C LEU A 209 22.68 -1.42 62.20
N THR A 210 22.06 -0.57 61.38
CA THR A 210 22.65 -0.15 60.10
C THR A 210 23.86 0.76 60.33
N PRO A 211 25.05 0.43 59.79
CA PRO A 211 26.22 1.27 59.95
C PRO A 211 26.05 2.62 59.24
N ALA A 212 26.60 3.67 59.84
CA ALA A 212 26.68 5.00 59.24
C ALA A 212 27.71 5.02 58.10
N ASP A 213 27.48 5.88 57.12
CA ASP A 213 28.46 6.12 56.05
C ASP A 213 29.69 6.89 56.57
N SER A 214 30.69 7.10 55.70
CA SER A 214 31.93 7.83 56.05
C SER A 214 31.70 9.28 56.51
N LYS A 215 30.49 9.82 56.34
CA LYS A 215 30.08 11.15 56.81
C LYS A 215 29.19 11.08 58.05
N GLY A 216 29.05 9.91 58.67
CA GLY A 216 28.23 9.69 59.86
C GLY A 216 26.73 9.61 59.59
N ASN A 217 26.29 9.49 58.33
CA ASN A 217 24.86 9.47 57.99
C ASN A 217 24.36 8.04 57.73
N VAL A 218 23.20 7.69 58.28
CA VAL A 218 22.48 6.46 57.96
C VAL A 218 21.38 6.77 56.94
N ARG A 219 21.51 6.22 55.72
CA ARG A 219 20.48 6.39 54.69
C ARG A 219 19.24 5.55 55.05
N LYS A 220 18.07 6.21 55.08
CA LYS A 220 16.76 5.57 55.31
C LYS A 220 16.55 4.37 54.38
N TYR A 221 16.71 4.56 53.08
CA TYR A 221 16.66 3.48 52.09
C TYR A 221 17.96 3.37 51.30
N PHE A 222 18.37 2.13 51.03
CA PHE A 222 19.44 1.79 50.11
C PHE A 222 18.85 1.07 48.91
N LYS A 223 19.20 1.52 47.69
CA LYS A 223 18.67 1.00 46.44
C LYS A 223 19.66 0.01 45.83
N GLN A 224 19.18 -1.08 45.26
CA GLN A 224 20.01 -2.05 44.53
C GLN A 224 20.78 -1.39 43.40
N LEU A 225 21.98 -1.91 43.10
CA LEU A 225 22.76 -1.43 41.97
C LEU A 225 22.02 -1.78 40.67
N VAL A 226 22.11 -0.89 39.68
CA VAL A 226 21.46 -1.04 38.38
C VAL A 226 22.49 -0.88 37.29
N HIS A 227 22.21 -1.43 36.11
CA HIS A 227 23.08 -1.26 34.96
C HIS A 227 23.30 0.22 34.62
N LYS A 228 24.56 0.64 34.59
CA LYS A 228 25.01 1.99 34.21
C LYS A 228 26.40 1.89 33.58
N GLU A 229 26.83 2.92 32.85
CA GLU A 229 28.20 2.99 32.31
C GLU A 229 29.30 2.78 33.36
N LYS A 230 29.05 3.18 34.61
CA LYS A 230 29.99 3.03 35.74
C LYS A 230 29.88 1.69 36.47
N SER A 231 28.90 0.87 36.13
CA SER A 231 28.69 -0.48 36.65
C SER A 231 28.23 -1.40 35.51
N PRO A 232 29.05 -1.55 34.44
CA PRO A 232 28.70 -2.34 33.26
C PRO A 232 28.52 -3.82 33.59
N GLU A 233 29.07 -4.28 34.72
CA GLU A 233 28.95 -5.65 35.24
C GLU A 233 27.54 -6.00 35.70
N VAL A 234 26.71 -5.02 36.08
CA VAL A 234 25.31 -5.29 36.45
C VAL A 234 24.52 -5.55 35.17
N SER A 235 23.71 -6.61 35.13
CA SER A 235 22.92 -6.94 33.95
C SER A 235 21.94 -5.82 33.59
N LYS A 236 21.81 -5.53 32.28
CA LYS A 236 20.86 -4.55 31.73
C LYS A 236 19.40 -4.77 32.12
N TYR A 237 19.06 -5.97 32.60
CA TYR A 237 17.70 -6.31 33.07
C TYR A 237 17.42 -5.81 34.50
N ILE A 238 18.45 -5.39 35.25
CA ILE A 238 18.31 -4.72 36.54
C ILE A 238 18.32 -3.21 36.31
N THR A 239 17.14 -2.61 36.32
CA THR A 239 16.94 -1.17 36.02
C THR A 239 16.33 -0.43 37.20
N ASN A 240 16.39 0.90 37.17
CA ASN A 240 15.65 1.74 38.12
C ASN A 240 14.22 2.05 37.67
N ASN A 241 13.78 1.45 36.56
CA ASN A 241 12.47 1.67 35.97
C ASN A 241 11.45 0.62 36.43
N VAL A 242 11.37 0.40 37.74
CA VAL A 242 10.46 -0.60 38.32
C VAL A 242 9.53 0.06 39.33
N ILE A 243 8.37 -0.55 39.51
CA ILE A 243 7.29 -0.07 40.38
C ILE A 243 6.98 -1.18 41.37
N PHE A 244 6.89 -0.84 42.66
CA PHE A 244 6.49 -1.84 43.64
C PHE A 244 4.99 -2.13 43.49
N GLY A 245 4.61 -3.41 43.61
CA GLY A 245 3.21 -3.81 43.71
C GLY A 245 2.46 -3.93 42.39
N ILE A 246 3.16 -3.89 41.24
CA ILE A 246 2.53 -4.01 39.92
C ILE A 246 1.70 -5.30 39.78
N ASP A 247 2.15 -6.41 40.37
CA ASP A 247 1.43 -7.70 40.38
C ASP A 247 0.13 -7.68 41.20
N SER A 248 -0.12 -6.63 41.98
CA SER A 248 -1.41 -6.45 42.67
C SER A 248 -2.50 -5.91 41.75
N ILE A 249 -2.11 -5.32 40.61
CA ILE A 249 -3.04 -4.71 39.65
C ILE A 249 -3.71 -5.82 38.85
N LYS A 250 -5.03 -5.69 38.70
CA LYS A 250 -5.83 -6.45 37.75
C LYS A 250 -6.58 -5.49 36.84
N ASP A 251 -6.83 -5.94 35.62
CA ASP A 251 -7.68 -5.21 34.68
C ASP A 251 -9.04 -4.94 35.34
N ASP A 252 -9.62 -3.76 35.10
CA ASP A 252 -10.95 -3.38 35.59
C ASP A 252 -11.15 -3.14 37.11
N GLU A 253 -10.09 -3.15 37.92
CA GLU A 253 -10.14 -2.82 39.36
C GLU A 253 -9.68 -1.36 39.66
N GLU A 254 -9.76 -0.96 40.93
CA GLU A 254 -9.18 0.30 41.43
C GLU A 254 -7.71 0.12 41.82
N VAL A 255 -6.90 1.17 41.69
CA VAL A 255 -5.49 1.14 42.13
C VAL A 255 -5.13 2.40 42.91
N ILE A 256 -4.33 2.23 43.96
CA ILE A 256 -3.81 3.34 44.77
C ILE A 256 -2.32 3.55 44.52
N ILE A 257 -1.94 4.78 44.22
CA ILE A 257 -0.53 5.20 44.14
C ILE A 257 -0.15 5.84 45.46
N CYS A 258 0.81 5.25 46.17
CA CYS A 258 1.30 5.73 47.46
C CYS A 258 2.77 6.12 47.44
N GLU A 259 3.21 6.87 48.46
CA GLU A 259 4.57 7.42 48.50
C GLU A 259 5.65 6.35 48.74
N GLY A 260 5.40 5.39 49.64
CA GLY A 260 6.37 4.40 50.06
C GLY A 260 5.97 2.94 49.81
N VAL A 261 6.98 2.07 49.82
CA VAL A 261 6.82 0.60 49.68
C VAL A 261 5.97 0.02 50.81
N THR A 262 6.14 0.52 52.03
CA THR A 262 5.46 0.02 53.22
C THR A 262 3.97 0.33 53.18
N ASP A 263 3.62 1.49 52.62
CA ASP A 263 2.23 1.91 52.42
C ASP A 263 1.52 0.97 51.44
N ALA A 264 2.17 0.63 50.34
CA ALA A 264 1.65 -0.34 49.37
C ALA A 264 1.47 -1.73 49.99
N ILE A 265 2.43 -2.19 50.79
CA ILE A 265 2.35 -3.52 51.44
C ILE A 265 1.16 -3.58 52.40
N ILE A 266 0.89 -2.52 53.16
CA ILE A 266 -0.24 -2.48 54.09
C ILE A 266 -1.58 -2.47 53.35
N LEU A 267 -1.67 -1.78 52.22
CA LEU A 267 -2.85 -1.87 51.35
C LEU A 267 -3.02 -3.26 50.75
N HIS A 268 -1.94 -3.92 50.30
CA HIS A 268 -1.99 -5.31 49.83
C HIS A 268 -2.46 -6.27 50.92
N GLN A 269 -2.02 -6.07 52.16
CA GLN A 269 -2.46 -6.82 53.33
C GLN A 269 -3.96 -6.61 53.62
N ALA A 270 -4.48 -5.41 53.35
CA ALA A 270 -5.90 -5.07 53.41
C ALA A 270 -6.71 -5.56 52.18
N GLY A 271 -6.05 -6.14 51.18
CA GLY A 271 -6.69 -6.61 49.94
C GLY A 271 -7.00 -5.49 48.94
N ILE A 272 -6.35 -4.33 49.06
CA ILE A 272 -6.50 -3.18 48.16
C ILE A 272 -5.30 -3.13 47.19
N PRO A 273 -5.52 -3.13 45.86
CA PRO A 273 -4.44 -2.99 44.89
C PRO A 273 -3.71 -1.64 45.04
N ALA A 274 -2.38 -1.69 45.12
CA ALA A 274 -1.58 -0.50 45.37
C ALA A 274 -0.20 -0.58 44.71
N ILE A 275 0.30 0.57 44.27
CA ILE A 275 1.64 0.71 43.71
C ILE A 275 2.41 1.84 44.35
N SER A 276 3.74 1.68 44.42
CA SER A 276 4.64 2.72 44.91
C SER A 276 5.85 2.89 43.97
N PRO A 277 6.14 4.12 43.51
CA PRO A 277 7.32 4.37 42.71
C PRO A 277 8.60 4.40 43.56
N ILE A 278 9.73 4.00 42.96
CA ILE A 278 11.05 4.11 43.60
C ILE A 278 11.48 5.57 43.87
N THR A 279 10.91 6.52 43.12
CA THR A 279 11.19 7.95 43.25
C THR A 279 9.90 8.75 43.36
N THR A 280 9.95 9.88 44.06
CA THR A 280 8.82 10.78 44.37
C THR A 280 8.18 11.49 43.16
N SER A 281 8.52 11.09 41.93
CA SER A 281 7.90 11.57 40.69
C SER A 281 8.15 10.61 39.55
N PHE A 282 7.16 10.41 38.69
CA PHE A 282 7.31 9.71 37.41
C PHE A 282 8.03 10.61 36.39
N LYS A 283 9.09 10.11 35.73
CA LYS A 283 9.84 10.82 34.69
C LYS A 283 10.30 9.86 33.60
N GLY A 284 10.44 10.36 32.37
CA GLY A 284 11.05 9.62 31.26
C GLY A 284 10.37 8.29 30.99
N SER A 285 11.15 7.23 30.78
CA SER A 285 10.66 5.87 30.51
C SER A 285 9.80 5.28 31.64
N THR A 286 9.93 5.77 32.88
CA THR A 286 9.06 5.37 33.99
C THR A 286 7.67 5.90 33.84
N LEU A 287 7.51 7.13 33.37
CA LEU A 287 6.17 7.66 33.11
C LEU A 287 5.49 6.87 32.00
N SER A 288 6.19 6.55 30.90
CA SER A 288 5.63 5.75 29.81
C SER A 288 5.14 4.37 30.29
N HIS A 289 5.97 3.67 31.07
CA HIS A 289 5.62 2.35 31.62
C HIS A 289 4.43 2.42 32.58
N VAL A 290 4.39 3.43 33.46
CA VAL A 290 3.26 3.66 34.38
C VAL A 290 1.97 3.93 33.60
N LEU A 291 2.03 4.76 32.55
CA LEU A 291 0.85 5.07 31.74
C LEU A 291 0.31 3.84 31.00
N GLU A 292 1.18 2.95 30.52
CA GLU A 292 0.75 1.69 29.90
C GLU A 292 -0.05 0.83 30.87
N ILE A 293 0.40 0.74 32.13
CA ILE A 293 -0.27 -0.05 33.18
C ILE A 293 -1.58 0.62 33.64
N LEU A 294 -1.60 1.94 33.76
CA LEU A 294 -2.74 2.66 34.34
C LEU A 294 -3.86 2.97 33.36
N LYS A 295 -3.60 3.03 32.05
CA LYS A 295 -4.61 3.28 31.01
C LYS A 295 -5.83 2.34 31.06
N PRO A 296 -5.69 1.01 31.25
CA PRO A 296 -6.86 0.12 31.32
C PRO A 296 -7.59 0.15 32.68
N ILE A 297 -7.10 0.90 33.67
CA ILE A 297 -7.63 0.88 35.05
C ILE A 297 -8.82 1.83 35.19
N LYS A 298 -9.91 1.36 35.81
CA LYS A 298 -11.16 2.14 35.95
C LYS A 298 -11.05 3.33 36.89
N SER A 299 -10.25 3.21 37.94
CA SER A 299 -10.18 4.22 39.01
C SER A 299 -8.79 4.25 39.62
N ILE A 300 -8.14 5.41 39.48
CA ILE A 300 -6.77 5.64 39.95
C ILE A 300 -6.84 6.62 41.13
N PHE A 301 -6.32 6.20 42.27
CA PHE A 301 -6.25 7.01 43.48
C PHE A 301 -4.81 7.36 43.80
N ILE A 302 -4.59 8.53 44.42
CA ILE A 302 -3.28 8.96 44.93
C ILE A 302 -3.44 9.25 46.42
N CYS A 303 -2.65 8.57 47.25
CA CYS A 303 -2.66 8.72 48.69
C CYS A 303 -1.22 8.82 49.21
N ASN A 304 -0.77 10.05 49.46
CA ASN A 304 0.53 10.33 50.04
C ASN A 304 0.39 10.81 51.50
N ASP A 305 1.52 10.87 52.20
CA ASP A 305 1.60 11.34 53.58
C ASP A 305 0.99 12.73 53.76
N ASN A 306 0.25 12.94 54.85
CA ASN A 306 -0.22 14.26 55.24
C ASN A 306 0.69 14.82 56.33
N GLU A 307 1.48 15.86 55.99
CA GLU A 307 2.46 16.47 56.87
C GLU A 307 2.44 18.00 56.82
N LYS A 308 2.78 18.65 57.94
CA LYS A 308 2.85 20.11 58.01
C LYS A 308 3.93 20.67 57.07
N PRO A 309 3.72 21.83 56.42
CA PRO A 309 4.74 22.49 55.62
C PRO A 309 5.98 22.84 56.45
N LYS A 310 7.19 22.69 55.89
CA LYS A 310 8.45 23.08 56.55
C LYS A 310 8.96 24.42 56.02
N GLY A 311 9.38 25.31 56.91
CA GLY A 311 9.98 26.59 56.55
C GLY A 311 8.97 27.58 55.94
N LYS A 312 9.29 28.18 54.78
CA LYS A 312 8.44 29.15 54.07
C LYS A 312 7.43 28.51 53.10
N GLU A 313 7.24 27.21 53.19
CA GLU A 313 6.43 26.45 52.24
C GLU A 313 4.95 26.48 52.62
N THR A 314 4.07 26.40 51.63
CA THR A 314 2.60 26.43 51.84
C THR A 314 1.95 25.04 51.85
N LYS A 315 2.70 23.98 51.51
CA LYS A 315 2.24 22.59 51.47
C LYS A 315 3.32 21.65 52.03
N GLY A 316 2.91 20.56 52.67
CA GLY A 316 3.78 19.46 53.09
C GLY A 316 4.46 18.74 51.91
N ALA A 317 5.50 17.94 52.16
CA ALA A 317 6.21 17.25 51.08
C ALA A 317 5.36 16.14 50.44
N GLY A 318 4.53 15.44 51.22
CA GLY A 318 3.60 14.42 50.70
C GLY A 318 2.57 15.01 49.74
N ASP A 319 1.97 16.15 50.10
CA ASP A 319 1.07 16.93 49.22
C ASP A 319 1.75 17.37 47.92
N LYS A 320 3.01 17.84 48.00
CA LYS A 320 3.78 18.21 46.81
C LYS A 320 4.11 17.01 45.92
N GLY A 321 4.33 15.85 46.53
CA GLY A 321 4.51 14.58 45.82
C GLY A 321 3.25 14.20 45.07
N ALA A 322 2.09 14.22 45.76
CA ALA A 322 0.79 13.94 45.18
C ALA A 322 0.48 14.89 44.02
N ASP A 323 0.65 16.21 44.19
CA ASP A 323 0.40 17.21 43.15
C ASP A 323 1.26 16.97 41.89
N LYS A 324 2.53 16.57 42.06
CA LYS A 324 3.42 16.25 40.93
C LYS A 324 2.96 15.01 40.18
N THR A 325 2.55 13.98 40.90
CA THR A 325 2.04 12.73 40.32
C THR A 325 0.72 12.96 39.62
N ILE A 326 -0.23 13.67 40.26
CA ILE A 326 -1.51 14.09 39.67
C ILE A 326 -1.25 14.76 38.34
N LYS A 327 -0.43 15.82 38.35
CA LYS A 327 -0.09 16.57 37.14
C LYS A 327 0.46 15.68 36.03
N ALA A 328 1.42 14.81 36.34
CA ALA A 328 2.03 13.94 35.34
C ALA A 328 1.04 12.96 34.70
N LEU A 329 0.06 12.46 35.46
CA LEU A 329 -0.94 11.51 34.97
C LEU A 329 -2.06 12.22 34.19
N THR A 330 -2.55 13.35 34.70
CA THR A 330 -3.62 14.12 34.05
C THR A 330 -3.17 14.79 32.77
N GLU A 331 -1.90 15.25 32.68
CA GLU A 331 -1.32 15.77 31.42
C GLU A 331 -1.24 14.69 30.33
N ASN A 332 -1.38 13.41 30.70
CA ASN A 332 -1.41 12.28 29.78
C ASN A 332 -2.81 11.65 29.65
N GLY A 333 -3.86 12.42 30.00
CA GLY A 333 -5.26 12.05 29.76
C GLY A 333 -5.87 11.08 30.78
N LEU A 334 -5.22 10.84 31.93
CA LEU A 334 -5.79 10.01 32.99
C LEU A 334 -6.56 10.85 34.02
N GLU A 335 -7.75 10.39 34.40
CA GLU A 335 -8.45 10.88 35.60
C GLU A 335 -7.87 10.20 36.84
N VAL A 336 -7.56 10.99 37.87
CA VAL A 336 -7.01 10.53 39.14
C VAL A 336 -7.75 11.16 40.31
N ARG A 337 -7.88 10.45 41.42
CA ARG A 337 -8.57 10.93 42.63
C ARG A 337 -7.58 11.06 43.77
N LYS A 338 -7.51 12.23 44.40
CA LYS A 338 -6.61 12.47 45.54
C LYS A 338 -7.32 12.14 46.84
N ILE A 339 -6.74 11.24 47.61
CA ILE A 339 -7.14 10.93 48.99
C ILE A 339 -6.32 11.80 49.92
N GLN A 340 -6.98 12.48 50.85
CA GLN A 340 -6.31 13.23 51.93
C GLN A 340 -6.48 12.44 53.22
N LEU A 341 -5.38 12.00 53.83
CA LEU A 341 -5.41 11.35 55.13
C LEU A 341 -5.87 12.35 56.21
N PRO A 342 -6.85 12.01 57.05
CA PRO A 342 -7.24 12.86 58.17
C PRO A 342 -6.09 12.97 59.17
N LYS A 343 -5.85 14.17 59.69
CA LYS A 343 -4.75 14.44 60.61
C LYS A 343 -5.21 15.44 61.65
N ASP A 344 -5.05 15.10 62.93
CA ASP A 344 -5.29 16.04 64.02
C ASP A 344 -4.30 17.22 63.97
N ASP A 345 -4.69 18.37 64.49
CA ASP A 345 -3.88 19.59 64.46
C ASP A 345 -2.55 19.44 65.22
N ASP A 346 -2.56 18.64 66.30
CA ASP A 346 -1.42 18.38 67.17
C ASP A 346 -0.43 17.35 66.59
N VAL A 347 -0.80 16.65 65.51
CA VAL A 347 0.06 15.66 64.85
C VAL A 347 0.81 16.33 63.70
N ASP A 348 2.14 16.23 63.68
CA ASP A 348 2.97 16.88 62.64
C ASP A 348 2.94 16.13 61.30
N LYS A 349 2.74 14.81 61.33
CA LYS A 349 2.70 13.93 60.16
C LYS A 349 1.87 12.69 60.46
N ILE A 350 1.03 12.31 59.50
CA ILE A 350 0.42 10.98 59.43
C ILE A 350 0.81 10.33 58.09
N ASP A 351 1.31 9.10 58.15
CA ASP A 351 1.54 8.27 56.97
C ASP A 351 0.46 7.20 56.83
N LEU A 352 0.38 6.60 55.64
CA LEU A 352 -0.69 5.65 55.32
C LEU A 352 -0.60 4.38 56.15
N ALA A 353 0.61 3.88 56.40
CA ALA A 353 0.82 2.70 57.21
C ALA A 353 0.34 2.92 58.65
N ASP A 354 0.65 4.08 59.25
CA ASP A 354 0.18 4.45 60.58
C ASP A 354 -1.34 4.61 60.64
N TYR A 355 -1.96 5.27 59.65
CA TYR A 355 -3.42 5.38 59.56
C TYR A 355 -4.10 4.00 59.57
N MET A 356 -3.58 3.06 58.77
CA MET A 356 -4.13 1.71 58.60
C MET A 356 -3.90 0.79 59.81
N LYS A 357 -3.02 1.13 60.76
CA LYS A 357 -2.89 0.38 62.02
C LYS A 357 -4.07 0.61 62.95
N ASP A 358 -4.54 1.85 63.02
CA ASP A 358 -5.54 2.29 63.99
C ASP A 358 -6.96 2.32 63.42
N HIS A 359 -7.12 2.16 62.09
CA HIS A 359 -8.40 2.23 61.39
C HIS A 359 -8.72 0.93 60.65
N LYS A 360 -10.01 0.69 60.42
CA LYS A 360 -10.46 -0.46 59.63
C LYS A 360 -10.40 -0.16 58.13
N VAL A 361 -10.39 -1.21 57.33
CA VAL A 361 -10.38 -1.10 55.85
C VAL A 361 -11.61 -0.33 55.35
N GLU A 362 -12.76 -0.48 56.01
CA GLU A 362 -13.99 0.25 55.70
C GLU A 362 -13.83 1.77 55.90
N ASP A 363 -13.08 2.20 56.91
CA ASP A 363 -12.82 3.63 57.16
C ASP A 363 -11.98 4.23 56.02
N PHE A 364 -10.99 3.47 55.55
CA PHE A 364 -10.17 3.87 54.42
C PHE A 364 -10.96 3.89 53.10
N ARG A 365 -11.87 2.93 52.88
CA ARG A 365 -12.79 2.97 51.73
C ARG A 365 -13.69 4.20 51.73
N LEU A 366 -14.13 4.65 52.91
CA LEU A 366 -14.88 5.91 53.01
C LEU A 366 -14.04 7.13 52.59
N LEU A 367 -12.72 7.12 52.85
CA LEU A 367 -11.83 8.17 52.33
C LEU A 367 -11.68 8.10 50.80
N MET A 368 -11.72 6.90 50.22
CA MET A 368 -11.71 6.72 48.76
C MET A 368 -12.99 7.28 48.12
N ASP A 369 -14.16 7.03 48.72
CA ASP A 369 -15.44 7.55 48.24
C ASP A 369 -15.48 9.09 48.26
N ASN A 370 -14.77 9.71 49.20
CA ASN A 370 -14.68 11.18 49.34
C ASN A 370 -13.45 11.78 48.62
N ALA A 371 -12.73 11.01 47.81
CA ALA A 371 -11.52 11.47 47.15
C ALA A 371 -11.81 12.58 46.13
N VAL A 372 -10.92 13.58 46.06
CA VAL A 372 -11.08 14.74 45.16
C VAL A 372 -10.68 14.36 43.74
N VAL A 373 -11.57 14.56 42.78
CA VAL A 373 -11.34 14.20 41.36
C VAL A 373 -10.48 15.23 40.63
N HIS A 374 -9.40 14.76 40.01
CA HIS A 374 -8.52 15.52 39.13
C HIS A 374 -8.50 14.86 37.75
N ASN A 375 -8.85 15.62 36.71
CA ASN A 375 -8.77 15.20 35.32
C ASN A 375 -8.04 16.28 34.50
N ALA A 376 -7.84 16.04 33.20
CA ALA A 376 -7.22 17.03 32.31
C ALA A 376 -7.93 18.41 32.34
N ALA A 377 -9.25 18.44 32.63
CA ALA A 377 -10.02 19.68 32.80
C ALA A 377 -9.80 20.36 34.17
N ASN A 378 -9.44 19.61 35.22
CA ASN A 378 -9.25 20.10 36.60
C ASN A 378 -7.78 20.33 37.00
N VAL A 379 -6.81 19.97 36.16
CA VAL A 379 -5.46 20.52 36.31
C VAL A 379 -5.45 21.87 35.64
N THR A 380 -5.53 22.93 36.46
CA THR A 380 -5.28 24.30 35.99
C THR A 380 -3.86 24.35 35.42
N ARG A 381 -3.74 24.08 34.11
CA ARG A 381 -2.60 24.50 33.31
C ARG A 381 -2.47 26.00 33.57
N SER A 382 -1.36 26.43 34.16
CA SER A 382 -1.17 27.85 34.45
C SER A 382 -0.96 28.58 33.11
N TYR A 383 -2.04 29.10 32.54
CA TYR A 383 -1.97 29.88 31.31
C TYR A 383 -1.27 31.21 31.56
N ARG A 384 -0.34 31.57 30.67
CA ARG A 384 0.20 32.93 30.66
C ARG A 384 -0.93 33.92 30.29
N MET A 385 -0.89 35.13 30.84
CA MET A 385 -1.82 36.22 30.47
C MET A 385 -1.42 36.82 29.11
N THR A 386 -1.48 36.00 28.06
CA THR A 386 -1.11 36.34 26.69
C THR A 386 -2.12 35.73 25.72
N ASP A 387 -2.08 36.14 24.45
CA ASP A 387 -2.98 35.62 23.42
C ASP A 387 -2.76 34.12 23.19
N THR A 388 -1.50 33.67 23.22
CA THR A 388 -1.14 32.23 23.21
C THR A 388 -1.67 31.49 24.44
N GLY A 389 -1.57 32.07 25.64
CA GLY A 389 -2.11 31.43 26.85
C GLY A 389 -3.65 31.35 26.82
N ASN A 390 -4.31 32.32 26.19
CA ASN A 390 -5.74 32.26 25.95
C ASN A 390 -6.12 31.21 24.88
N ALA A 391 -5.29 31.04 23.85
CA ALA A 391 -5.47 29.98 22.85
C ALA A 391 -5.35 28.59 23.49
N GLN A 392 -4.33 28.38 24.33
CA GLN A 392 -4.17 27.15 25.12
C GLN A 392 -5.37 26.88 26.02
N ARG A 393 -5.89 27.92 26.70
CA ARG A 393 -7.11 27.80 27.50
C ARG A 393 -8.31 27.41 26.64
N MET A 394 -8.46 28.02 25.47
CA MET A 394 -9.53 27.67 24.54
C MET A 394 -9.40 26.23 24.03
N ASN A 395 -8.16 25.77 23.77
CA ASN A 395 -7.87 24.38 23.40
C ASN A 395 -8.25 23.41 24.52
N ASP A 396 -7.87 23.70 25.75
CA ASP A 396 -8.19 22.82 26.88
C ASP A 396 -9.70 22.78 27.19
N LEU A 397 -10.45 23.85 26.89
CA LEU A 397 -11.90 23.93 27.10
C LEU A 397 -12.72 23.30 25.96
N PHE A 398 -12.28 23.46 24.71
CA PHE A 398 -13.10 23.17 23.52
C PHE A 398 -12.33 22.48 22.39
N GLY A 399 -11.03 22.22 22.56
CA GLY A 399 -10.14 21.73 21.51
C GLY A 399 -10.53 20.38 20.95
N GLU A 400 -11.12 19.51 21.77
CA GLU A 400 -11.66 18.23 21.29
C GLU A 400 -12.74 18.41 20.22
N ASP A 401 -13.47 19.54 20.21
CA ASP A 401 -14.54 19.80 19.25
C ASP A 401 -14.11 20.68 18.09
N LEU A 402 -12.80 20.92 17.93
CA LEU A 402 -12.25 21.87 16.97
C LEU A 402 -11.10 21.26 16.16
N LEU A 403 -11.19 21.41 14.84
CA LEU A 403 -10.07 21.14 13.94
C LEU A 403 -9.86 22.32 12.99
N TYR A 404 -8.64 22.48 12.50
CA TYR A 404 -8.30 23.51 11.53
C TYR A 404 -7.46 22.94 10.38
N CYS A 405 -7.91 23.19 9.15
CA CYS A 405 -7.13 22.84 7.96
C CYS A 405 -6.41 24.06 7.39
N ASN A 406 -5.08 24.09 7.52
CA ASN A 406 -4.25 25.18 7.02
C ASN A 406 -4.33 25.36 5.49
N LYS A 407 -4.47 24.26 4.73
CA LYS A 407 -4.53 24.28 3.26
C LYS A 407 -5.80 24.96 2.75
N SER A 408 -6.96 24.63 3.34
CA SER A 408 -8.25 25.23 2.97
C SER A 408 -8.55 26.54 3.73
N LYS A 409 -7.81 26.83 4.80
CA LYS A 409 -8.04 27.93 5.75
C LYS A 409 -9.44 27.89 6.37
N LYS A 410 -9.90 26.68 6.72
CA LYS A 410 -11.23 26.43 7.28
C LYS A 410 -11.15 25.75 8.64
N TRP A 411 -12.06 26.17 9.52
CA TRP A 411 -12.35 25.48 10.78
C TRP A 411 -13.40 24.39 10.55
N LEU A 412 -13.23 23.27 11.26
CA LEU A 412 -14.25 22.25 11.40
C LEU A 412 -14.65 22.15 12.87
N THR A 413 -15.94 22.00 13.12
CA THR A 413 -16.53 21.82 14.44
C THR A 413 -17.26 20.49 14.53
N TRP A 414 -17.15 19.82 15.66
CA TRP A 414 -17.89 18.59 15.92
C TRP A 414 -19.39 18.87 16.12
N ASP A 415 -20.26 18.20 15.37
CA ASP A 415 -21.73 18.36 15.43
C ASP A 415 -22.45 17.21 16.15
N THR A 416 -21.74 16.50 17.03
CA THR A 416 -22.10 15.24 17.73
C THR A 416 -21.88 13.95 16.94
N CYS A 417 -21.97 13.99 15.61
CA CYS A 417 -21.84 12.78 14.78
C CYS A 417 -20.69 12.88 13.75
N ARG A 418 -20.28 14.09 13.37
CA ARG A 418 -19.22 14.34 12.38
C ARG A 418 -18.52 15.69 12.59
N TRP A 419 -17.45 15.88 11.83
CA TRP A 419 -16.78 17.15 11.62
C TRP A 419 -17.45 17.93 10.49
N ARG A 420 -17.94 19.13 10.79
CA ARG A 420 -18.58 20.02 9.82
C ARG A 420 -17.80 21.32 9.69
N GLU A 421 -17.68 21.85 8.47
CA GLU A 421 -17.12 23.19 8.27
C GLU A 421 -17.92 24.24 9.08
N ASP A 422 -17.20 25.14 9.76
CA ASP A 422 -17.84 26.21 10.54
C ASP A 422 -18.29 27.37 9.63
N ASP A 423 -19.52 27.25 9.13
CA ASP A 423 -20.17 28.29 8.34
C ASP A 423 -20.88 29.36 9.19
N THR A 424 -20.88 29.21 10.52
CA THR A 424 -21.69 30.04 11.43
C THR A 424 -20.85 30.99 12.31
N GLY A 425 -19.53 30.83 12.29
CA GLY A 425 -18.63 31.53 13.20
C GLY A 425 -18.69 30.99 14.63
N ASN A 426 -19.02 29.70 14.80
CA ASN A 426 -19.03 29.01 16.09
C ASN A 426 -17.66 29.10 16.79
N ILE A 427 -16.55 29.11 16.04
CA ILE A 427 -15.22 29.32 16.61
C ILE A 427 -15.13 30.60 17.45
N TYR A 428 -15.70 31.71 16.97
CA TYR A 428 -15.70 32.97 17.70
C TYR A 428 -16.71 32.99 18.85
N LYS A 429 -17.78 32.19 18.78
CA LYS A 429 -18.69 31.96 19.90
C LYS A 429 -17.97 31.24 21.04
N LEU A 430 -17.19 30.22 20.74
CA LEU A 430 -16.38 29.47 21.71
C LEU A 430 -15.24 30.34 22.28
N ALA A 431 -14.60 31.18 21.46
CA ALA A 431 -13.60 32.14 21.94
C ALA A 431 -14.18 33.12 22.98
N LYS A 432 -15.40 33.61 22.76
CA LYS A 432 -16.10 34.46 23.75
C LYS A 432 -16.41 33.70 25.04
N LYS A 433 -16.87 32.45 24.96
CA LYS A 433 -17.06 31.59 26.13
C LYS A 433 -15.76 31.33 26.91
N SER A 434 -14.63 31.19 26.21
CA SER A 434 -13.32 31.08 26.86
C SER A 434 -12.98 32.34 27.65
N VAL A 435 -13.33 33.53 27.13
CA VAL A 435 -13.17 34.80 27.86
C VAL A 435 -14.12 34.91 29.05
N GLU A 436 -15.37 34.47 28.92
CA GLU A 436 -16.32 34.38 30.03
C GLU A 436 -15.76 33.51 31.17
N ALA A 437 -15.15 32.36 30.86
CA ALA A 437 -14.48 31.53 31.86
C ALA A 437 -13.30 32.24 32.57
N ILE A 438 -12.61 33.18 31.89
CA ILE A 438 -11.58 34.01 32.54
C ILE A 438 -12.22 35.02 33.50
N HIS A 439 -13.38 35.58 33.15
CA HIS A 439 -14.15 36.45 34.04
C HIS A 439 -14.62 35.69 35.28
N ASP A 440 -15.24 34.53 35.11
CA ASP A 440 -15.72 33.69 36.20
C ASP A 440 -14.57 33.32 37.16
N TYR A 441 -13.42 32.93 36.60
CA TYR A 441 -12.22 32.67 37.39
C TYR A 441 -11.76 33.90 38.16
N ALA A 442 -11.69 35.07 37.50
CA ALA A 442 -11.26 36.32 38.15
C ALA A 442 -12.19 36.72 39.31
N ASP A 443 -13.49 36.52 39.15
CA ASP A 443 -14.49 36.86 40.16
C ASP A 443 -14.54 35.85 41.31
N SER A 444 -14.21 34.58 41.05
CA SER A 444 -14.08 33.53 42.08
C SER A 444 -12.88 33.71 43.03
N LEU A 445 -11.92 34.56 42.67
CA LEU A 445 -10.75 34.81 43.51
C LEU A 445 -11.17 35.50 44.82
N PRO A 446 -10.71 34.99 45.98
CA PRO A 446 -11.09 35.52 47.27
C PRO A 446 -10.60 36.96 47.44
N ASP A 447 -11.45 37.80 48.02
CA ASP A 447 -10.99 39.07 48.58
C ASP A 447 -10.22 38.80 49.89
N GLY A 448 -9.32 39.71 50.26
CA GLY A 448 -8.57 39.56 51.51
C GLY A 448 -9.49 39.61 52.72
N ASP A 449 -9.31 38.67 53.64
CA ASP A 449 -10.12 38.56 54.87
C ASP A 449 -9.52 39.46 55.95
N THR A 450 -10.23 40.54 56.31
CA THR A 450 -9.74 41.52 57.32
C THR A 450 -9.64 40.97 58.73
N GLU A 451 -10.27 39.83 59.04
CA GLU A 451 -10.23 39.20 60.36
C GLU A 451 -9.17 38.10 60.47
N LYS A 452 -8.76 37.47 59.35
CA LYS A 452 -7.83 36.33 59.33
C LYS A 452 -6.49 36.59 58.64
N ASP A 453 -6.44 37.49 57.67
CA ASP A 453 -5.25 37.77 56.88
C ASP A 453 -4.52 39.04 57.36
N ASP A 454 -3.20 39.07 57.26
CA ASP A 454 -2.45 40.30 57.49
C ASP A 454 -2.61 41.30 56.33
N VAL A 455 -2.26 42.58 56.58
CA VAL A 455 -2.41 43.67 55.60
C VAL A 455 -1.64 43.41 54.30
N ALA A 456 -0.52 42.68 54.37
CA ALA A 456 0.29 42.37 53.18
C ALA A 456 -0.38 41.28 52.33
N GLU A 457 -0.99 40.30 52.97
CA GLU A 457 -1.70 39.20 52.32
C GLU A 457 -3.03 39.65 51.69
N ILE A 458 -3.79 40.51 52.37
CA ILE A 458 -4.99 41.17 51.83
C ILE A 458 -4.66 41.94 50.54
N LYS A 459 -3.60 42.75 50.57
CA LYS A 459 -3.15 43.53 49.42
C LYS A 459 -2.74 42.63 48.26
N LYS A 460 -2.00 41.56 48.55
CA LYS A 460 -1.56 40.57 47.54
C LYS A 460 -2.75 39.87 46.87
N LYS A 461 -3.76 39.42 47.65
CA LYS A 461 -4.98 38.78 47.11
C LYS A 461 -5.78 39.74 46.22
N SER A 462 -5.98 40.98 46.68
CA SER A 462 -6.62 42.05 45.89
C SER A 462 -5.88 42.37 44.58
N ASP A 463 -4.54 42.48 44.61
CA ASP A 463 -3.74 42.79 43.42
C ASP A 463 -3.79 41.67 42.37
N ILE A 464 -3.81 40.40 42.81
CA ILE A 464 -3.99 39.24 41.92
C ILE A 464 -5.36 39.28 41.26
N LYS A 465 -6.43 39.51 42.03
CA LYS A 465 -7.81 39.62 41.52
C LYS A 465 -7.95 40.72 40.46
N LYS A 466 -7.47 41.93 40.75
CA LYS A 466 -7.46 43.06 39.80
C LYS A 466 -6.69 42.75 38.52
N LYS A 467 -5.57 42.03 38.63
CA LYS A 467 -4.76 41.63 37.46
C LYS A 467 -5.54 40.69 36.54
N TRP A 468 -6.26 39.70 37.11
CA TRP A 468 -7.11 38.79 36.35
C TRP A 468 -8.32 39.48 35.73
N GLN A 469 -9.00 40.36 36.46
CA GLN A 469 -10.14 41.15 35.93
C GLN A 469 -9.71 42.03 34.75
N LYS A 470 -8.52 42.64 34.83
CA LYS A 470 -7.94 43.42 33.72
C LYS A 470 -7.62 42.52 32.51
N HIS A 471 -7.03 41.34 32.74
CA HIS A 471 -6.73 40.38 31.68
C HIS A 471 -8.02 39.91 30.97
N ALA A 472 -9.05 39.55 31.74
CA ALA A 472 -10.37 39.14 31.24
C ALA A 472 -10.98 40.23 30.34
N SER A 473 -11.07 41.45 30.88
CA SER A 473 -11.64 42.61 30.16
C SER A 473 -10.89 42.90 28.85
N SER A 474 -9.57 42.78 28.83
CA SER A 474 -8.77 43.01 27.62
C SER A 474 -8.93 41.88 26.58
N SER A 475 -9.11 40.63 27.03
CA SER A 475 -9.20 39.44 26.19
C SER A 475 -10.48 39.39 25.36
N GLY A 476 -11.55 40.08 25.81
CA GLY A 476 -12.82 40.19 25.07
C GLY A 476 -12.82 41.14 23.87
N SER A 477 -11.75 41.90 23.65
CA SER A 477 -11.66 42.81 22.49
C SER A 477 -11.55 42.04 21.16
N THR A 478 -12.11 42.58 20.07
CA THR A 478 -12.09 41.93 18.74
C THR A 478 -10.68 41.56 18.27
N ALA A 479 -9.69 42.43 18.51
CA ALA A 479 -8.30 42.15 18.15
C ALA A 479 -7.74 40.95 18.92
N LYS A 480 -8.09 40.82 20.20
CA LYS A 480 -7.62 39.74 21.08
C LYS A 480 -8.32 38.41 20.81
N LEU A 481 -9.62 38.45 20.48
CA LEU A 481 -10.35 37.27 20.03
C LEU A 481 -9.77 36.73 18.71
N LYS A 482 -9.43 37.62 17.75
CA LYS A 482 -8.76 37.20 16.50
C LYS A 482 -7.40 36.58 16.78
N ALA A 483 -6.56 37.23 17.58
CA ALA A 483 -5.25 36.70 17.94
C ALA A 483 -5.34 35.34 18.65
N MET A 484 -6.31 35.16 19.56
CA MET A 484 -6.56 33.88 20.24
C MET A 484 -6.89 32.76 19.25
N VAL A 485 -7.83 33.01 18.32
CA VAL A 485 -8.22 32.03 17.29
C VAL A 485 -7.08 31.76 16.31
N GLU A 486 -6.29 32.76 15.95
CA GLU A 486 -5.10 32.59 15.10
C GLU A 486 -4.03 31.72 15.76
N ASN A 487 -3.74 31.94 17.05
CA ASN A 487 -2.77 31.11 17.79
C ASN A 487 -3.28 29.66 17.96
N LEU A 488 -4.60 29.48 18.13
CA LEU A 488 -5.21 28.15 18.31
C LEU A 488 -4.96 27.22 17.10
N GLN A 489 -4.80 27.76 15.89
CA GLN A 489 -4.58 26.98 14.65
C GLN A 489 -3.33 26.08 14.70
N SER A 490 -2.40 26.36 15.61
CA SER A 490 -1.14 25.62 15.79
C SER A 490 -1.03 24.90 17.13
N GLU A 491 -2.08 24.90 17.95
CA GLU A 491 -2.08 24.15 19.21
C GLU A 491 -2.22 22.64 18.95
N ASP A 492 -1.74 21.82 19.88
CA ASP A 492 -1.77 20.36 19.74
C ASP A 492 -3.21 19.85 19.51
N ASN A 493 -3.34 18.86 18.62
CA ASN A 493 -4.60 18.22 18.20
C ASN A 493 -5.59 19.09 17.39
N ILE A 494 -5.27 20.35 17.09
CA ILE A 494 -6.11 21.21 16.23
C ILE A 494 -5.82 21.03 14.72
N PRO A 495 -4.55 21.03 14.24
CA PRO A 495 -4.27 20.94 12.81
C PRO A 495 -4.72 19.61 12.21
N VAL A 496 -5.41 19.66 11.06
CA VAL A 496 -5.79 18.48 10.27
C VAL A 496 -5.57 18.69 8.77
N LEU A 497 -5.34 17.62 8.02
CA LEU A 497 -5.39 17.63 6.57
C LEU A 497 -6.74 17.13 6.09
N MET A 498 -7.37 17.84 5.14
CA MET A 498 -8.62 17.36 4.51
C MET A 498 -8.46 16.02 3.79
N GLU A 499 -7.23 15.59 3.53
CA GLU A 499 -6.91 14.28 2.96
C GLU A 499 -7.00 13.14 3.98
N ASP A 500 -6.89 13.44 5.28
CA ASP A 500 -7.02 12.45 6.37
C ASP A 500 -8.49 12.19 6.76
N MET A 501 -9.39 13.04 6.29
CA MET A 501 -10.83 12.94 6.56
C MET A 501 -11.50 11.89 5.68
N ASP A 502 -12.50 11.19 6.23
CA ASP A 502 -13.30 10.16 5.55
C ASP A 502 -12.49 8.97 4.97
N LEU A 503 -11.28 8.69 5.46
CA LEU A 503 -10.41 7.63 4.91
C LEU A 503 -10.97 6.21 5.12
N ASN A 504 -11.71 5.99 6.21
CA ASN A 504 -12.24 4.66 6.51
C ASN A 504 -13.55 4.39 5.75
N GLY A 505 -13.42 3.72 4.61
CA GLY A 505 -14.56 3.31 3.78
C GLY A 505 -15.48 2.23 4.38
N TRP A 506 -15.14 1.68 5.55
CA TRP A 506 -15.90 0.60 6.22
C TRP A 506 -16.75 1.08 7.39
N ILE A 507 -16.71 2.37 7.73
CA ILE A 507 -17.62 2.96 8.71
C ILE A 507 -18.69 3.79 7.99
N LEU A 508 -19.91 3.75 8.52
CA LEU A 508 -21.04 4.53 8.04
C LEU A 508 -21.58 5.40 9.19
N PRO A 509 -21.22 6.69 9.24
CA PRO A 509 -21.86 7.65 10.13
C PRO A 509 -23.34 7.83 9.77
N VAL A 510 -24.21 7.75 10.76
CA VAL A 510 -25.67 7.92 10.72
C VAL A 510 -26.09 8.96 11.76
N GLN A 511 -27.35 9.42 11.73
CA GLN A 511 -27.79 10.56 12.57
C GLN A 511 -27.69 10.36 14.09
N ASN A 512 -27.53 9.12 14.56
CA ASN A 512 -27.39 8.78 15.97
C ASN A 512 -26.10 8.03 16.33
N GLY A 513 -25.15 7.87 15.42
CA GLY A 513 -23.93 7.11 15.70
C GLY A 513 -23.16 6.69 14.46
N THR A 514 -22.39 5.60 14.58
CA THR A 514 -21.58 5.04 13.50
C THR A 514 -21.78 3.53 13.43
N ILE A 515 -21.98 3.01 12.22
CA ILE A 515 -22.09 1.58 11.95
C ILE A 515 -20.77 1.08 11.36
N ASP A 516 -20.21 0.02 11.93
CA ASP A 516 -19.10 -0.72 11.32
C ASP A 516 -19.69 -1.70 10.28
N LEU A 517 -19.46 -1.42 9.00
CA LEU A 517 -20.00 -2.21 7.90
C LEU A 517 -19.35 -3.60 7.76
N LYS A 518 -18.20 -3.85 8.38
CA LYS A 518 -17.60 -5.20 8.39
C LYS A 518 -18.35 -6.16 9.29
N THR A 519 -18.89 -5.63 10.40
CA THR A 519 -19.55 -6.45 11.43
C THR A 519 -21.07 -6.24 11.46
N GLY A 520 -21.56 -5.10 10.95
CA GLY A 520 -22.93 -4.64 11.13
C GLY A 520 -23.20 -3.99 12.48
N ASN A 521 -22.18 -3.86 13.35
CA ASN A 521 -22.37 -3.35 14.70
C ASN A 521 -22.49 -1.83 14.73
N PHE A 522 -23.43 -1.35 15.53
CA PHE A 522 -23.62 0.06 15.83
C PHE A 522 -22.83 0.47 17.07
N ARG A 523 -22.28 1.70 17.05
CA ARG A 523 -21.63 2.34 18.19
C ARG A 523 -21.84 3.85 18.17
N GLU A 524 -21.51 4.50 19.27
CA GLU A 524 -21.44 5.97 19.33
C GLU A 524 -20.38 6.52 18.36
N SER A 525 -20.65 7.73 17.86
CA SER A 525 -19.75 8.47 16.97
C SER A 525 -18.48 8.88 17.73
N ARG A 526 -17.34 8.79 17.05
CA ARG A 526 -16.02 9.07 17.61
C ARG A 526 -15.34 10.15 16.79
N ARG A 527 -14.71 11.12 17.47
CA ARG A 527 -14.00 12.23 16.82
C ARG A 527 -12.81 11.74 15.99
N GLU A 528 -12.18 10.68 16.48
CA GLU A 528 -11.03 10.02 15.89
C GLU A 528 -11.36 9.31 14.56
N ASP A 529 -12.65 9.11 14.26
CA ASP A 529 -13.09 8.57 12.96
C ASP A 529 -12.90 9.59 11.82
N LEU A 530 -12.66 10.88 12.14
CA LEU A 530 -12.43 11.98 11.19
C LEU A 530 -13.45 12.03 10.04
N CYS A 531 -14.71 11.73 10.36
CA CYS A 531 -15.81 11.71 9.39
C CYS A 531 -16.35 13.12 9.16
N THR A 532 -16.57 13.51 7.90
CA THR A 532 -17.25 14.76 7.51
C THR A 532 -18.62 14.51 6.86
N LYS A 533 -18.89 13.25 6.50
CA LYS A 533 -20.11 12.85 5.79
C LYS A 533 -21.06 12.10 6.71
N LEU A 534 -22.35 12.30 6.49
CA LEU A 534 -23.40 11.69 7.28
C LEU A 534 -24.47 11.10 6.37
N ALA A 535 -24.87 9.86 6.63
CA ALA A 535 -26.07 9.28 6.03
C ALA A 535 -27.31 9.93 6.67
N ASN A 536 -28.32 10.25 5.86
CA ASN A 536 -29.51 10.98 6.32
C ASN A 536 -30.58 10.02 6.86
N VAL A 537 -30.21 9.23 7.87
CA VAL A 537 -31.05 8.18 8.44
C VAL A 537 -30.64 7.90 9.88
N PHE A 538 -31.61 7.59 10.75
CA PHE A 538 -31.37 7.04 12.08
C PHE A 538 -31.24 5.52 12.01
N TYR A 539 -30.28 4.95 12.73
CA TYR A 539 -30.22 3.51 12.91
C TYR A 539 -31.16 3.05 14.02
N ASP A 540 -32.04 2.13 13.69
CA ASP A 540 -32.92 1.41 14.63
C ASP A 540 -32.88 -0.08 14.26
N PRO A 541 -32.29 -0.95 15.08
CA PRO A 541 -32.16 -2.38 14.76
C PRO A 541 -33.50 -3.12 14.68
N THR A 542 -34.59 -2.53 15.19
CA THR A 542 -35.93 -3.13 15.18
C THR A 542 -36.80 -2.63 14.01
N ALA A 543 -36.34 -1.61 13.29
CA ALA A 543 -37.08 -1.04 12.18
C ALA A 543 -37.23 -2.05 11.03
N SER A 544 -38.44 -2.10 10.47
CA SER A 544 -38.78 -2.91 9.30
C SER A 544 -39.10 -2.03 8.10
N CYS A 545 -39.02 -2.58 6.89
CA CYS A 545 -39.27 -1.86 5.63
C CYS A 545 -40.28 -2.62 4.75
N ARG A 546 -41.52 -2.72 5.24
CA ARG A 546 -42.56 -3.53 4.60
C ARG A 546 -43.00 -2.95 3.25
N GLU A 547 -43.22 -1.65 3.18
CA GLU A 547 -43.60 -0.97 1.94
C GLU A 547 -42.44 -1.02 0.93
N TRP A 548 -41.19 -0.92 1.38
CA TRP A 548 -40.01 -1.12 0.53
C TRP A 548 -39.96 -2.52 -0.07
N MET A 549 -40.14 -3.57 0.74
CA MET A 549 -40.13 -4.95 0.26
C MET A 549 -41.29 -5.25 -0.69
N LYS A 550 -42.47 -4.67 -0.44
CA LYS A 550 -43.62 -4.75 -1.34
C LYS A 550 -43.30 -4.08 -2.68
N PHE A 551 -42.80 -2.85 -2.65
CA PHE A 551 -42.38 -2.10 -3.83
C PHE A 551 -41.35 -2.90 -4.65
N LEU A 552 -40.28 -3.42 -4.05
CA LEU A 552 -39.29 -4.25 -4.73
C LEU A 552 -39.90 -5.48 -5.38
N GLY A 553 -40.85 -6.14 -4.71
CA GLY A 553 -41.58 -7.29 -5.25
C GLY A 553 -42.42 -6.98 -6.47
N GLU A 554 -42.96 -5.76 -6.56
CA GLU A 554 -43.73 -5.29 -7.72
C GLU A 554 -42.81 -4.94 -8.90
N ILE A 555 -41.69 -4.25 -8.66
CA ILE A 555 -40.83 -3.77 -9.75
C ILE A 555 -39.79 -4.78 -10.23
N LEU A 556 -39.41 -5.74 -9.39
CA LEU A 556 -38.38 -6.76 -9.66
C LEU A 556 -38.91 -8.12 -9.18
N PRO A 557 -39.72 -8.85 -9.98
CA PRO A 557 -40.36 -10.09 -9.52
C PRO A 557 -39.36 -11.23 -9.24
N ASP A 558 -38.21 -11.23 -9.92
CA ASP A 558 -37.15 -12.21 -9.73
C ASP A 558 -36.45 -12.03 -8.36
N LYS A 559 -36.45 -13.11 -7.56
CA LYS A 559 -35.87 -13.09 -6.20
C LYS A 559 -34.35 -13.00 -6.22
N ASP A 560 -33.70 -13.54 -7.22
CA ASP A 560 -32.25 -13.46 -7.35
C ASP A 560 -31.82 -12.02 -7.70
N THR A 561 -32.58 -11.32 -8.53
CA THR A 561 -32.40 -9.91 -8.83
C THR A 561 -32.68 -9.04 -7.60
N GLN A 562 -33.71 -9.34 -6.81
CA GLN A 562 -33.94 -8.65 -5.51
C GLN A 562 -32.73 -8.79 -4.57
N ARG A 563 -32.17 -10.01 -4.43
CA ARG A 563 -30.95 -10.25 -3.64
C ARG A 563 -29.77 -9.47 -4.20
N TYR A 564 -29.56 -9.50 -5.51
CA TYR A 564 -28.48 -8.76 -6.18
C TYR A 564 -28.59 -7.26 -5.88
N MET A 565 -29.80 -6.69 -5.94
CA MET A 565 -30.06 -5.29 -5.63
C MET A 565 -29.85 -4.96 -4.14
N GLN A 566 -30.17 -5.88 -3.24
CA GLN A 566 -29.85 -5.76 -1.81
C GLN A 566 -28.34 -5.72 -1.58
N GLN A 567 -27.60 -6.67 -2.16
CA GLN A 567 -26.14 -6.73 -2.07
C GLN A 567 -25.49 -5.49 -2.71
N LEU A 568 -25.98 -5.04 -3.87
CA LEU A 568 -25.52 -3.83 -4.54
C LEU A 568 -25.73 -2.58 -3.68
N THR A 569 -26.91 -2.45 -3.06
CA THR A 569 -27.21 -1.32 -2.18
C THR A 569 -26.33 -1.34 -0.93
N GLY A 570 -26.15 -2.51 -0.32
CA GLY A 570 -25.27 -2.70 0.84
C GLY A 570 -23.78 -2.47 0.53
N TYR A 571 -23.29 -2.98 -0.59
CA TYR A 571 -21.98 -2.65 -1.13
C TYR A 571 -21.85 -1.14 -1.36
N GLY A 572 -22.93 -0.53 -1.86
CA GLY A 572 -23.19 0.90 -1.98
C GLY A 572 -22.89 1.72 -0.74
N LEU A 573 -23.10 1.17 0.45
CA LEU A 573 -22.80 1.83 1.73
C LEU A 573 -21.29 1.94 2.01
N THR A 574 -20.46 1.12 1.39
CA THR A 574 -18.99 1.10 1.62
C THR A 574 -18.26 2.05 0.68
N GLY A 575 -17.00 2.37 0.99
CA GLY A 575 -16.07 3.03 0.07
C GLY A 575 -15.36 2.08 -0.90
N SER A 576 -15.70 0.78 -0.92
CA SER A 576 -15.07 -0.21 -1.79
C SER A 576 -15.54 -0.07 -3.24
N THR A 577 -14.60 -0.28 -4.16
CA THR A 577 -14.82 -0.34 -5.62
C THR A 577 -14.38 -1.69 -6.21
N SER A 578 -14.23 -2.73 -5.39
CA SER A 578 -13.67 -4.05 -5.76
C SER A 578 -14.43 -4.80 -6.87
N GLU A 579 -15.71 -4.50 -7.08
CA GLU A 579 -16.49 -5.10 -8.19
C GLU A 579 -16.13 -4.51 -9.56
N GLU A 580 -15.51 -3.32 -9.59
CA GLU A 580 -15.16 -2.57 -10.81
C GLU A 580 -16.32 -2.44 -11.83
N GLN A 581 -17.56 -2.30 -11.35
CA GLN A 581 -18.77 -2.35 -12.19
C GLN A 581 -19.54 -1.01 -12.22
N VAL A 582 -20.17 -0.74 -13.36
CA VAL A 582 -21.22 0.26 -13.59
C VAL A 582 -22.54 -0.47 -13.83
N TYR A 583 -23.59 -0.01 -13.15
CA TYR A 583 -24.90 -0.65 -13.14
C TYR A 583 -25.87 0.17 -13.97
N VAL A 584 -26.43 -0.42 -15.02
CA VAL A 584 -27.36 0.24 -15.94
C VAL A 584 -28.76 -0.25 -15.63
N LEU A 585 -29.55 0.60 -14.98
CA LEU A 585 -30.97 0.36 -14.72
C LEU A 585 -31.75 0.76 -15.97
N TYR A 586 -32.36 -0.20 -16.66
CA TYR A 586 -33.04 0.08 -17.93
C TYR A 586 -34.50 -0.39 -17.93
N GLY A 587 -35.37 0.34 -18.63
CA GLY A 587 -36.78 -0.04 -18.81
C GLY A 587 -37.62 1.07 -19.46
N THR A 588 -38.80 0.73 -19.97
CA THR A 588 -39.68 1.56 -20.81
C THR A 588 -40.34 2.78 -20.13
N GLY A 589 -40.00 3.07 -18.88
CA GLY A 589 -40.51 4.21 -18.10
C GLY A 589 -41.78 3.86 -17.31
N SER A 590 -41.98 4.50 -16.15
CA SER A 590 -43.04 4.14 -15.17
C SER A 590 -42.88 2.76 -14.51
N ASN A 591 -41.62 2.35 -14.31
CA ASN A 591 -41.26 1.03 -13.80
C ASN A 591 -40.56 1.11 -12.42
N GLY A 592 -40.72 2.21 -11.69
CA GLY A 592 -40.14 2.41 -10.33
C GLY A 592 -38.64 2.71 -10.24
N LYS A 593 -37.90 2.79 -11.36
CA LYS A 593 -36.45 3.11 -11.37
C LYS A 593 -36.08 4.35 -10.55
N SER A 594 -36.75 5.48 -10.84
CA SER A 594 -36.48 6.75 -10.14
C SER A 594 -36.81 6.65 -8.66
N THR A 595 -37.96 6.06 -8.31
CA THR A 595 -38.35 5.84 -6.91
C THR A 595 -37.30 5.04 -6.14
N PHE A 596 -36.73 3.99 -6.73
CA PHE A 596 -35.63 3.24 -6.14
C PHE A 596 -34.39 4.12 -5.95
N THR A 597 -33.90 4.78 -7.01
CA THR A 597 -32.67 5.59 -6.94
C THR A 597 -32.80 6.78 -5.99
N ASP A 598 -33.97 7.41 -5.96
CA ASP A 598 -34.25 8.58 -5.13
C ASP A 598 -34.32 8.20 -3.66
N THR A 599 -34.96 7.07 -3.32
CA THR A 599 -35.03 6.55 -1.93
C THR A 599 -33.63 6.20 -1.41
N ILE A 600 -32.83 5.49 -2.21
CA ILE A 600 -31.45 5.15 -1.82
C ILE A 600 -30.59 6.42 -1.70
N SER A 601 -30.71 7.36 -2.64
CA SER A 601 -29.99 8.63 -2.59
C SER A 601 -30.36 9.44 -1.34
N LEU A 602 -31.65 9.51 -1.00
CA LEU A 602 -32.14 10.17 0.21
C LEU A 602 -31.55 9.55 1.48
N SER A 603 -31.58 8.22 1.62
CA SER A 603 -31.00 7.51 2.77
C SER A 603 -29.48 7.73 2.89
N SER A 604 -28.79 7.86 1.75
CA SER A 604 -27.34 7.98 1.69
C SER A 604 -26.81 9.34 2.17
N GLY A 605 -27.65 10.36 2.27
CA GLY A 605 -27.26 11.70 2.69
C GLY A 605 -26.04 12.23 1.91
N ASP A 606 -24.98 12.62 2.63
CA ASP A 606 -23.76 13.13 2.00
C ASP A 606 -22.97 12.08 1.20
N PHE A 607 -23.27 10.79 1.36
CA PHE A 607 -22.66 9.74 0.55
C PHE A 607 -23.34 9.55 -0.81
N GLY A 608 -24.56 10.08 -0.97
CA GLY A 608 -25.33 10.07 -2.21
C GLY A 608 -25.11 11.32 -3.05
N ILE A 609 -25.24 11.18 -4.37
CA ILE A 609 -25.37 12.31 -5.29
C ILE A 609 -26.05 11.89 -6.60
N ASN A 610 -26.86 12.80 -7.16
CA ASN A 610 -27.35 12.68 -8.53
C ASN A 610 -26.55 13.62 -9.45
N VAL A 611 -26.00 13.07 -10.52
CA VAL A 611 -25.21 13.79 -11.54
C VAL A 611 -25.84 13.66 -12.91
N LYS A 612 -25.54 14.62 -13.80
CA LYS A 612 -25.98 14.53 -15.20
C LYS A 612 -25.23 13.39 -15.88
N ALA A 613 -25.93 12.59 -16.70
CA ALA A 613 -25.31 11.52 -17.47
C ALA A 613 -24.10 12.03 -18.28
N SER A 614 -24.14 13.27 -18.80
CA SER A 614 -23.03 13.92 -19.53
C SER A 614 -21.69 13.94 -18.77
N ALA A 615 -21.69 13.93 -17.43
CA ALA A 615 -20.48 13.90 -16.63
C ALA A 615 -19.73 12.56 -16.72
N LEU A 616 -20.42 11.49 -17.13
CA LEU A 616 -19.89 10.13 -17.27
C LEU A 616 -19.64 9.76 -18.74
N LEU A 617 -19.73 10.73 -19.65
CA LEU A 617 -19.72 10.52 -21.10
C LEU A 617 -18.60 11.32 -21.76
N THR A 618 -17.94 10.70 -22.73
CA THR A 618 -16.99 11.39 -23.62
C THR A 618 -17.77 12.16 -24.68
N SER A 619 -17.57 13.48 -24.77
CA SER A 619 -18.02 14.24 -25.94
C SER A 619 -16.98 14.14 -27.05
N ASP A 620 -17.39 13.71 -28.25
CA ASP A 620 -16.54 13.61 -29.45
C ASP A 620 -15.95 14.98 -29.93
N ASN A 621 -16.16 16.10 -29.22
CA ASN A 621 -15.92 17.44 -29.80
C ASN A 621 -15.48 18.60 -28.88
N LYS A 622 -14.86 18.38 -27.70
CA LYS A 622 -14.20 19.49 -26.96
C LYS A 622 -12.98 19.04 -26.15
N GLN A 623 -11.92 19.85 -26.20
CA GLN A 623 -10.97 20.02 -25.09
C GLN A 623 -11.78 20.47 -23.86
N SER A 624 -12.28 19.52 -23.06
CA SER A 624 -13.07 19.84 -21.86
C SER A 624 -12.13 20.02 -20.68
N THR A 625 -12.29 21.16 -20.02
CA THR A 625 -11.70 21.54 -18.74
C THR A 625 -11.97 20.44 -17.70
N PRO A 626 -11.10 20.17 -16.71
CA PRO A 626 -11.38 19.15 -15.70
C PRO A 626 -12.71 19.47 -14.99
N ASP A 627 -13.71 18.60 -15.19
CA ASP A 627 -15.13 18.91 -15.04
C ASP A 627 -15.58 18.98 -13.57
N ASN A 628 -16.26 20.08 -13.21
CA ASN A 628 -16.81 20.34 -11.89
C ASN A 628 -17.72 19.21 -11.38
N GLU A 629 -18.40 18.48 -12.28
CA GLU A 629 -19.23 17.33 -11.92
C GLU A 629 -18.41 16.14 -11.43
N ILE A 630 -17.21 15.90 -11.99
CA ILE A 630 -16.30 14.83 -11.54
C ILE A 630 -15.74 15.18 -10.15
N ALA A 631 -15.45 16.46 -9.90
CA ALA A 631 -14.97 16.92 -8.59
C ALA A 631 -15.97 16.61 -7.46
N ARG A 632 -17.28 16.69 -7.74
CA ARG A 632 -18.37 16.41 -6.79
C ARG A 632 -18.49 14.93 -6.42
N LEU A 633 -17.84 14.02 -7.15
CA LEU A 633 -17.83 12.58 -6.87
C LEU A 633 -16.89 12.21 -5.71
N LYS A 634 -15.98 13.11 -5.30
CA LYS A 634 -15.01 12.86 -4.23
C LYS A 634 -15.74 12.46 -2.93
N GLY A 635 -15.41 11.28 -2.42
CA GLY A 635 -15.94 10.74 -1.16
C GLY A 635 -17.41 10.34 -1.21
N LYS A 636 -18.04 10.30 -2.39
CA LYS A 636 -19.39 9.73 -2.58
C LYS A 636 -19.29 8.21 -2.62
N ARG A 637 -20.36 7.52 -2.19
CA ARG A 637 -20.43 6.04 -2.20
C ARG A 637 -21.53 5.53 -3.13
N MET A 638 -22.56 6.34 -3.36
CA MET A 638 -23.63 6.06 -4.31
C MET A 638 -23.81 7.24 -5.26
N VAL A 639 -23.68 6.99 -6.56
CA VAL A 639 -23.82 8.00 -7.61
C VAL A 639 -24.90 7.54 -8.57
N THR A 640 -25.95 8.33 -8.72
CA THR A 640 -27.02 8.08 -9.69
C THR A 640 -26.86 9.04 -10.86
N ALA A 641 -26.95 8.53 -12.08
CA ALA A 641 -26.92 9.34 -13.29
C ALA A 641 -28.19 9.13 -14.09
N SER A 642 -28.88 10.22 -14.43
CA SER A 642 -30.18 10.18 -15.10
C SER A 642 -30.11 10.86 -16.49
N GLU A 643 -30.92 10.38 -17.43
CA GLU A 643 -31.21 11.00 -18.74
C GLU A 643 -30.03 11.11 -19.73
N PRO A 644 -29.49 10.00 -20.26
CA PRO A 644 -28.76 10.10 -21.51
C PRO A 644 -29.73 10.44 -22.67
N LYS A 645 -29.41 11.45 -23.49
CA LYS A 645 -30.03 11.64 -24.81
C LYS A 645 -29.97 10.33 -25.61
N LYS A 646 -30.97 10.08 -26.47
CA LYS A 646 -31.02 8.91 -27.36
C LYS A 646 -29.76 8.88 -28.25
N GLY A 647 -29.07 7.73 -28.32
CA GLY A 647 -27.86 7.54 -29.14
C GLY A 647 -26.53 7.89 -28.44
N ILE A 648 -26.52 8.02 -27.12
CA ILE A 648 -25.31 8.33 -26.35
C ILE A 648 -24.34 7.14 -26.25
N ARG A 649 -23.04 7.45 -26.38
CA ARG A 649 -21.91 6.53 -26.29
C ARG A 649 -21.27 6.60 -24.91
N LEU A 650 -21.14 5.45 -24.26
CA LEU A 650 -20.37 5.34 -23.03
C LEU A 650 -18.87 5.38 -23.37
N GLY A 651 -18.16 6.35 -22.81
CA GLY A 651 -16.72 6.50 -23.01
C GLY A 651 -15.93 5.46 -22.22
N GLU A 652 -15.18 4.62 -22.92
CA GLU A 652 -14.37 3.56 -22.33
C GLU A 652 -13.37 4.10 -21.29
N ASP A 653 -12.71 5.21 -21.61
CA ASP A 653 -11.72 5.85 -20.73
C ASP A 653 -12.35 6.35 -19.43
N VAL A 654 -13.56 6.89 -19.50
CA VAL A 654 -14.29 7.40 -18.32
C VAL A 654 -14.77 6.24 -17.46
N ILE A 655 -15.34 5.17 -18.06
CA ILE A 655 -15.75 3.97 -17.31
C ILE A 655 -14.55 3.34 -16.61
N LYS A 656 -13.43 3.17 -17.32
CA LYS A 656 -12.20 2.66 -16.70
C LYS A 656 -11.73 3.56 -15.57
N ALA A 657 -11.71 4.88 -15.76
CA ALA A 657 -11.27 5.81 -14.73
C ALA A 657 -12.16 5.78 -13.47
N ILE A 658 -13.48 5.74 -13.62
CA ILE A 658 -14.42 5.76 -12.48
C ILE A 658 -14.57 4.40 -11.78
N THR A 659 -14.30 3.29 -12.48
CA THR A 659 -14.40 1.94 -11.89
C THR A 659 -13.07 1.41 -11.37
N ASN A 660 -11.93 1.96 -11.81
CA ASN A 660 -10.61 1.48 -11.40
C ASN A 660 -10.22 1.99 -10.01
N ALA A 661 -10.30 1.09 -9.03
CA ALA A 661 -9.95 1.35 -7.63
C ALA A 661 -8.49 1.80 -7.42
N LYS A 662 -7.59 1.54 -8.38
CA LYS A 662 -6.13 1.74 -8.23
C LYS A 662 -5.62 3.01 -8.90
N SER A 663 -6.47 3.74 -9.62
CA SER A 663 -6.07 4.95 -10.33
C SER A 663 -6.75 6.17 -9.74
N LYS A 664 -5.97 7.24 -9.55
CA LYS A 664 -6.50 8.54 -9.13
C LYS A 664 -7.21 9.23 -10.31
N ILE A 665 -8.31 9.89 -10.01
CA ILE A 665 -9.03 10.76 -10.94
C ILE A 665 -8.65 12.20 -10.60
N THR A 666 -8.14 12.93 -11.58
CA THR A 666 -7.87 14.36 -11.47
C THR A 666 -9.14 15.14 -11.81
N ALA A 667 -9.56 16.03 -10.91
CA ALA A 667 -10.73 16.88 -11.08
C ALA A 667 -10.47 18.29 -10.53
N ARG A 668 -11.35 19.23 -10.84
CA ARG A 668 -11.21 20.63 -10.42
C ARG A 668 -12.59 21.23 -10.16
N TYR A 669 -12.75 21.92 -9.02
CA TYR A 669 -13.90 22.80 -8.83
C TYR A 669 -13.70 24.09 -9.61
N LEU A 670 -14.79 24.70 -10.10
CA LEU A 670 -14.71 25.94 -10.87
C LEU A 670 -13.92 27.01 -10.10
N TYR A 671 -12.90 27.59 -10.75
CA TYR A 671 -11.97 28.58 -10.19
C TYR A 671 -11.06 28.11 -9.04
N GLN A 672 -11.01 26.81 -8.70
CA GLN A 672 -10.09 26.27 -7.69
C GLN A 672 -8.90 25.55 -8.32
N GLU A 673 -7.93 25.08 -7.54
CA GLU A 673 -6.83 24.24 -8.06
C GLU A 673 -7.32 22.82 -8.36
N PRO A 674 -6.73 22.12 -9.35
CA PRO A 674 -7.02 20.71 -9.58
C PRO A 674 -6.55 19.86 -8.39
N PHE A 675 -7.27 18.77 -8.13
CA PHE A 675 -6.96 17.80 -7.09
C PHE A 675 -7.23 16.38 -7.58
N ASP A 676 -6.59 15.43 -6.91
CA ASP A 676 -6.73 14.01 -7.21
C ASP A 676 -7.49 13.28 -6.11
N PHE A 677 -8.30 12.28 -6.47
CA PHE A 677 -8.95 11.39 -5.53
C PHE A 677 -9.12 9.97 -6.09
N PHE A 678 -9.24 8.98 -5.22
CA PHE A 678 -9.59 7.61 -5.61
C PHE A 678 -11.11 7.46 -5.69
N PRO A 679 -11.65 6.74 -6.69
CA PRO A 679 -13.08 6.47 -6.75
C PRO A 679 -13.52 5.54 -5.61
N THR A 680 -14.53 5.99 -4.86
CA THR A 680 -15.18 5.24 -3.76
C THR A 680 -16.65 4.90 -4.07
N HIS A 681 -17.16 5.41 -5.19
CA HIS A 681 -18.58 5.38 -5.50
C HIS A 681 -18.97 4.23 -6.42
N LYS A 682 -20.24 3.83 -6.31
CA LYS A 682 -20.91 2.92 -7.22
C LYS A 682 -21.83 3.73 -8.12
N THR A 683 -21.74 3.50 -9.42
CA THR A 683 -22.45 4.31 -10.43
C THR A 683 -23.66 3.55 -10.95
N LEU A 684 -24.85 4.11 -10.70
CA LEU A 684 -26.13 3.62 -11.19
C LEU A 684 -26.62 4.56 -12.30
N LEU A 685 -26.54 4.08 -13.54
CA LEU A 685 -27.05 4.79 -14.71
C LEU A 685 -28.51 4.39 -14.96
N SER A 686 -29.44 5.32 -14.72
CA SER A 686 -30.86 5.14 -15.02
C SER A 686 -31.18 5.65 -16.42
N THR A 687 -31.66 4.76 -17.29
CA THR A 687 -31.97 5.08 -18.68
C THR A 687 -33.23 4.35 -19.18
N ASN A 688 -33.91 4.93 -20.17
CA ASN A 688 -35.02 4.29 -20.86
C ASN A 688 -34.58 3.48 -22.09
N HIS A 689 -33.40 3.76 -22.62
CA HIS A 689 -32.82 3.07 -23.76
C HIS A 689 -31.47 2.47 -23.37
N LYS A 690 -31.21 1.22 -23.81
CA LYS A 690 -29.89 0.60 -23.62
C LYS A 690 -28.82 1.51 -24.27
N PRO A 691 -27.73 1.87 -23.58
CA PRO A 691 -26.69 2.72 -24.15
C PRO A 691 -26.00 2.04 -25.34
N SER A 692 -25.27 2.77 -26.19
CA SER A 692 -24.38 2.13 -27.18
C SER A 692 -22.96 2.06 -26.63
N VAL A 693 -22.31 0.91 -26.76
CA VAL A 693 -20.91 0.69 -26.37
C VAL A 693 -20.10 0.37 -27.63
N THR A 694 -18.95 1.01 -27.81
CA THR A 694 -18.09 0.85 -29.01
C THR A 694 -17.02 -0.23 -28.86
N ASP A 695 -16.68 -0.58 -27.61
CA ASP A 695 -15.69 -1.62 -27.29
C ASP A 695 -16.38 -2.81 -26.61
N HIS A 696 -16.32 -3.97 -27.28
CA HIS A 696 -16.91 -5.23 -26.80
C HIS A 696 -15.88 -6.13 -26.12
N SER A 697 -14.71 -5.57 -25.76
CA SER A 697 -13.65 -6.31 -25.09
C SER A 697 -14.14 -7.05 -23.85
N ARG A 698 -13.42 -8.12 -23.51
CA ARG A 698 -13.64 -8.86 -22.25
C ARG A 698 -13.63 -7.94 -21.02
N GLY A 699 -12.86 -6.86 -21.09
CA GLY A 699 -12.79 -5.83 -20.06
C GLY A 699 -14.09 -5.07 -19.87
N MET A 700 -14.76 -4.65 -20.95
CA MET A 700 -16.04 -3.93 -20.88
C MET A 700 -17.19 -4.82 -20.43
N ARG A 701 -17.21 -6.10 -20.85
CA ARG A 701 -18.20 -7.09 -20.38
C ARG A 701 -18.16 -7.29 -18.86
N ARG A 702 -16.97 -7.25 -18.24
CA ARG A 702 -16.83 -7.41 -16.78
C ARG A 702 -17.28 -6.16 -16.01
N ARG A 703 -17.23 -4.97 -16.62
CA ARG A 703 -17.55 -3.69 -15.99
C ARG A 703 -19.00 -3.25 -16.15
N LEU A 704 -19.78 -3.81 -17.08
CA LEU A 704 -21.18 -3.41 -17.30
C LEU A 704 -22.15 -4.46 -16.76
N ARG A 705 -23.17 -4.02 -16.02
CA ARG A 705 -24.28 -4.86 -15.55
C ARG A 705 -25.60 -4.22 -15.95
N LEU A 706 -26.37 -4.89 -16.80
CA LEU A 706 -27.70 -4.43 -17.21
C LEU A 706 -28.76 -5.03 -16.29
N ILE A 707 -29.45 -4.16 -15.55
CA ILE A 707 -30.48 -4.54 -14.59
C ILE A 707 -31.84 -4.19 -15.18
N PRO A 708 -32.65 -5.19 -15.56
CA PRO A 708 -33.95 -4.97 -16.20
C PRO A 708 -35.00 -4.53 -15.19
N PHE A 709 -35.60 -3.37 -15.43
CA PHE A 709 -36.83 -2.93 -14.78
C PHE A 709 -37.95 -3.03 -15.82
N THR A 710 -38.38 -4.25 -16.10
CA THR A 710 -39.32 -4.59 -17.20
C THR A 710 -40.79 -4.49 -16.79
N THR A 711 -41.10 -4.52 -15.49
CA THR A 711 -42.48 -4.38 -15.00
C THR A 711 -42.98 -2.95 -15.17
N THR A 712 -44.05 -2.75 -15.93
CA THR A 712 -44.74 -1.46 -16.04
C THR A 712 -45.90 -1.38 -15.07
N ILE A 713 -45.90 -0.35 -14.23
CA ILE A 713 -46.97 -0.09 -13.27
C ILE A 713 -48.10 0.68 -13.98
N GLU A 714 -49.27 0.05 -14.06
CA GLU A 714 -50.49 0.66 -14.61
C GLU A 714 -50.88 1.93 -13.82
N GLU A 715 -51.44 2.92 -14.51
CA GLU A 715 -51.64 4.27 -13.95
C GLU A 715 -52.58 4.30 -12.73
N ASP A 716 -53.59 3.43 -12.71
CA ASP A 716 -54.55 3.23 -11.62
C ASP A 716 -53.96 2.52 -10.40
N LYS A 717 -52.88 1.75 -10.58
CA LYS A 717 -52.14 1.06 -9.50
C LYS A 717 -50.98 1.89 -8.94
N ARG A 718 -50.68 3.06 -9.51
CA ARG A 718 -49.59 3.94 -9.03
C ARG A 718 -49.97 4.62 -7.72
N ASP A 719 -49.25 4.27 -6.66
CA ASP A 719 -49.36 4.95 -5.38
C ASP A 719 -48.59 6.28 -5.41
N ARG A 720 -49.33 7.40 -5.49
CA ARG A 720 -48.76 8.75 -5.49
C ARG A 720 -48.10 9.14 -4.17
N GLY A 721 -48.45 8.47 -3.06
CA GLY A 721 -47.88 8.70 -1.73
C GLY A 721 -46.74 7.73 -1.38
N LEU A 722 -46.28 6.91 -2.34
CA LEU A 722 -45.25 5.91 -2.09
C LEU A 722 -43.94 6.53 -1.57
N SER A 723 -43.52 7.67 -2.10
CA SER A 723 -42.29 8.35 -1.65
C SER A 723 -42.33 8.66 -0.15
N ASP A 724 -43.43 9.25 0.34
CA ASP A 724 -43.61 9.60 1.75
C ASP A 724 -43.67 8.36 2.66
N LYS A 725 -44.17 7.23 2.15
CA LYS A 725 -44.18 5.96 2.87
C LYS A 725 -42.77 5.38 2.99
N LEU A 726 -42.00 5.39 1.90
CA LEU A 726 -40.62 4.91 1.88
C LEU A 726 -39.70 5.78 2.73
N GLU A 727 -39.93 7.10 2.77
CA GLU A 727 -39.20 8.01 3.65
C GLU A 727 -39.41 7.69 5.15
N LYS A 728 -40.59 7.20 5.53
CA LYS A 728 -40.86 6.73 6.90
C LYS A 728 -40.19 5.39 7.23
N GLU A 729 -39.80 4.61 6.22
CA GLU A 729 -39.15 3.30 6.39
C GLU A 729 -37.63 3.36 6.23
N LEU A 730 -37.01 4.55 6.13
CA LEU A 730 -35.56 4.68 5.87
C LEU A 730 -34.68 3.87 6.83
N SER A 731 -35.01 3.82 8.12
CA SER A 731 -34.27 3.00 9.10
C SER A 731 -34.35 1.50 8.79
N GLY A 732 -35.51 0.99 8.37
CA GLY A 732 -35.65 -0.40 7.94
C GLY A 732 -34.97 -0.67 6.60
N ILE A 733 -34.97 0.30 5.67
CA ILE A 733 -34.24 0.20 4.40
C ILE A 733 -32.73 0.17 4.63
N LEU A 734 -32.24 0.94 5.62
CA LEU A 734 -30.85 0.87 6.06
C LEU A 734 -30.49 -0.52 6.60
N ASN A 735 -31.32 -1.11 7.47
CA ASN A 735 -31.11 -2.48 7.98
C ASN A 735 -31.04 -3.49 6.82
N TRP A 736 -31.97 -3.40 5.88
CA TRP A 736 -32.00 -4.22 4.66
C TRP A 736 -30.71 -4.06 3.84
N ALA A 737 -30.19 -2.84 3.71
CA ALA A 737 -28.93 -2.59 3.01
C ALA A 737 -27.70 -3.11 3.79
N ILE A 738 -27.66 -3.00 5.11
CA ILE A 738 -26.58 -3.55 5.95
C ILE A 738 -26.53 -5.07 5.82
N GLU A 739 -27.67 -5.76 5.86
CA GLU A 739 -27.75 -7.19 5.59
C GLU A 739 -27.20 -7.54 4.20
N GLY A 740 -27.53 -6.72 3.20
CA GLY A 740 -26.95 -6.83 1.85
C GLY A 740 -25.43 -6.71 1.84
N CYS A 741 -24.89 -5.77 2.62
CA CYS A 741 -23.45 -5.55 2.75
C CYS A 741 -22.75 -6.77 3.35
N LEU A 742 -23.31 -7.33 4.43
CA LEU A 742 -22.77 -8.52 5.10
C LEU A 742 -22.89 -9.77 4.20
N SER A 743 -24.00 -9.89 3.47
CA SER A 743 -24.22 -10.97 2.50
C SER A 743 -23.20 -10.92 1.36
N TRP A 744 -22.94 -9.73 0.80
CA TRP A 744 -21.91 -9.51 -0.22
C TRP A 744 -20.51 -9.86 0.29
N GLN A 745 -20.15 -9.41 1.50
CA GLN A 745 -18.86 -9.73 2.11
C GLN A 745 -18.67 -11.24 2.31
N LYS A 746 -19.72 -11.94 2.77
CA LYS A 746 -19.68 -13.38 2.95
C LYS A 746 -19.53 -14.14 1.62
N ALA A 747 -20.15 -13.64 0.56
CA ALA A 747 -20.06 -14.23 -0.78
C ALA A 747 -18.71 -13.94 -1.47
N GLY A 748 -18.03 -12.85 -1.09
CA GLY A 748 -16.78 -12.40 -1.71
C GLY A 748 -16.96 -11.63 -3.02
N SER A 749 -18.13 -11.73 -3.66
CA SER A 749 -18.55 -10.90 -4.78
C SER A 749 -20.08 -10.78 -4.83
N LEU A 750 -20.61 -9.87 -5.64
CA LEU A 750 -22.04 -9.80 -5.92
C LEU A 750 -22.51 -11.13 -6.54
N ILE A 751 -23.54 -11.75 -5.94
CA ILE A 751 -24.09 -13.02 -6.43
C ILE A 751 -25.00 -12.71 -7.61
N MET A 752 -24.46 -12.92 -8.81
CA MET A 752 -25.14 -12.65 -10.08
C MET A 752 -26.51 -13.34 -10.16
N SER A 753 -27.52 -12.64 -10.70
CA SER A 753 -28.79 -13.24 -11.10
C SER A 753 -28.70 -13.69 -12.56
N ASP A 754 -29.29 -14.85 -12.86
CA ASP A 754 -29.42 -15.38 -14.22
C ASP A 754 -30.10 -14.37 -15.17
N GLU A 755 -31.04 -13.57 -14.66
CA GLU A 755 -31.72 -12.54 -15.45
C GLU A 755 -30.77 -11.42 -15.85
N ILE A 756 -30.00 -10.88 -14.91
CA ILE A 756 -29.01 -9.83 -15.16
C ILE A 756 -27.90 -10.37 -16.07
N GLU A 757 -27.47 -11.62 -15.89
CA GLU A 757 -26.44 -12.25 -16.71
C GLU A 757 -26.91 -12.41 -18.15
N ARG A 758 -28.12 -12.95 -18.35
CA ARG A 758 -28.73 -13.08 -19.67
C ARG A 758 -28.92 -11.74 -20.34
N GLU A 759 -29.42 -10.72 -19.64
CA GLU A 759 -29.61 -9.38 -20.21
C GLU A 759 -28.29 -8.70 -20.56
N THR A 760 -27.27 -8.86 -19.72
CA THR A 760 -25.93 -8.32 -19.98
C THR A 760 -25.28 -9.05 -21.16
N ALA A 761 -25.37 -10.38 -21.22
CA ALA A 761 -24.82 -11.17 -22.31
C ALA A 761 -25.56 -10.90 -23.64
N GLY A 762 -26.89 -10.84 -23.62
CA GLY A 762 -27.71 -10.50 -24.78
C GLY A 762 -27.40 -9.10 -25.31
N TYR A 763 -27.31 -8.10 -24.43
CA TYR A 763 -26.90 -6.75 -24.83
C TYR A 763 -25.50 -6.73 -25.46
N MET A 764 -24.54 -7.48 -24.92
CA MET A 764 -23.20 -7.57 -25.50
C MET A 764 -23.23 -8.23 -26.88
N ALA A 765 -24.02 -9.29 -27.06
CA ALA A 765 -24.21 -9.98 -28.34
C ALA A 765 -24.90 -9.08 -29.38
N ASP A 766 -25.97 -8.36 -29.01
CA ASP A 766 -26.70 -7.43 -29.89
C ASP A 766 -25.81 -6.28 -30.42
N ASN A 767 -24.79 -5.92 -29.63
CA ASN A 767 -23.84 -4.88 -29.99
C ASN A 767 -22.55 -5.45 -30.60
N ASP A 768 -22.36 -6.76 -30.65
CA ASP A 768 -21.18 -7.40 -31.24
C ASP A 768 -21.20 -7.34 -32.77
N LYS A 769 -20.66 -6.24 -33.32
CA LYS A 769 -20.63 -6.00 -34.76
C LYS A 769 -19.73 -6.95 -35.53
N VAL A 770 -18.72 -7.54 -34.88
CA VAL A 770 -17.84 -8.51 -35.53
C VAL A 770 -18.56 -9.84 -35.69
N THR A 771 -19.29 -10.30 -34.67
CA THR A 771 -20.10 -11.53 -34.76
C THR A 771 -21.27 -11.34 -35.74
N GLU A 772 -21.98 -10.20 -35.69
CA GLU A 772 -23.03 -9.87 -36.67
C GLU A 772 -22.50 -9.92 -38.12
N PHE A 773 -21.28 -9.42 -38.34
CA PHE A 773 -20.60 -9.51 -39.63
C PHE A 773 -20.23 -10.96 -40.00
N LEU A 774 -19.60 -11.70 -39.08
CA LEU A 774 -19.16 -13.08 -39.33
C LEU A 774 -20.36 -14.00 -39.62
N ASP A 775 -21.46 -13.89 -38.89
CA ASP A 775 -22.69 -14.66 -39.14
C ASP A 775 -23.29 -14.35 -40.52
N THR A 776 -23.05 -13.14 -41.05
CA THR A 776 -23.50 -12.74 -42.39
C THR A 776 -22.68 -13.40 -43.51
N ILE A 777 -21.40 -13.69 -43.28
CA ILE A 777 -20.46 -14.06 -44.35
C ILE A 777 -19.76 -15.42 -44.14
N THR A 778 -19.84 -16.00 -42.95
CA THR A 778 -19.18 -17.25 -42.54
C THR A 778 -20.13 -18.22 -41.83
N THR A 779 -19.85 -19.52 -41.97
CA THR A 779 -20.39 -20.67 -41.23
C THR A 779 -19.26 -21.34 -40.44
N GLU A 780 -19.62 -22.13 -39.43
CA GLU A 780 -18.65 -22.98 -38.71
C GLU A 780 -17.88 -23.89 -39.68
N GLY A 781 -16.55 -23.80 -39.62
CA GLY A 781 -15.61 -24.64 -40.35
C GLY A 781 -14.81 -25.52 -39.39
N SER A 782 -14.13 -26.53 -39.93
CA SER A 782 -13.14 -27.30 -39.18
C SER A 782 -11.84 -26.50 -38.98
N ASP A 783 -10.93 -26.96 -38.13
CA ASP A 783 -9.59 -26.36 -37.98
C ASP A 783 -8.76 -26.33 -39.28
N LYS A 784 -9.20 -27.08 -40.30
CA LYS A 784 -8.60 -27.12 -41.65
C LYS A 784 -9.16 -26.03 -42.56
N ASP A 785 -10.32 -25.47 -42.24
CA ASP A 785 -10.92 -24.35 -42.93
C ASP A 785 -10.27 -23.07 -42.40
N MET A 786 -9.52 -22.38 -43.27
CA MET A 786 -8.77 -21.18 -42.91
C MET A 786 -9.06 -20.05 -43.88
N ILE A 787 -9.24 -18.85 -43.34
CA ILE A 787 -9.51 -17.63 -44.11
C ILE A 787 -8.41 -16.60 -43.87
N PRO A 788 -7.87 -15.94 -44.91
CA PRO A 788 -6.88 -14.86 -44.73
C PRO A 788 -7.39 -13.76 -43.78
N HIS A 789 -6.59 -13.41 -42.78
CA HIS A 789 -6.98 -12.43 -41.76
C HIS A 789 -7.28 -11.05 -42.35
N GLU A 790 -6.40 -10.59 -43.25
CA GLU A 790 -6.54 -9.31 -43.92
C GLU A 790 -7.85 -9.21 -44.70
N TRP A 791 -8.30 -10.33 -45.25
CA TRP A 791 -9.49 -10.37 -46.06
C TRP A 791 -10.79 -10.22 -45.22
N LEU A 792 -10.84 -10.88 -44.06
CA LEU A 792 -11.91 -10.69 -43.08
C LEU A 792 -11.97 -9.25 -42.58
N ARG A 793 -10.81 -8.62 -42.34
CA ARG A 793 -10.71 -7.23 -41.87
C ARG A 793 -11.23 -6.22 -42.89
N VAL A 794 -10.80 -6.34 -44.14
CA VAL A 794 -11.24 -5.47 -45.25
C VAL A 794 -12.75 -5.61 -45.47
N SER A 795 -13.24 -6.84 -45.45
CA SER A 795 -14.67 -7.14 -45.61
C SER A 795 -15.51 -6.59 -44.44
N TYR A 796 -15.01 -6.72 -43.20
CA TYR A 796 -15.63 -6.13 -42.02
C TYR A 796 -15.71 -4.61 -42.13
N ASN A 797 -14.61 -3.94 -42.49
CA ASN A 797 -14.59 -2.48 -42.62
C ASN A 797 -15.55 -1.97 -43.70
N THR A 798 -15.63 -2.69 -44.83
CA THR A 798 -16.56 -2.36 -45.92
C THR A 798 -18.02 -2.51 -45.48
N TRP A 799 -18.34 -3.62 -44.80
CA TRP A 799 -19.67 -3.86 -44.23
C TRP A 799 -20.03 -2.84 -43.14
N ALA A 800 -19.07 -2.51 -42.27
CA ALA A 800 -19.23 -1.55 -41.18
C ALA A 800 -19.50 -0.13 -41.72
N GLU A 801 -18.72 0.35 -42.69
CA GLU A 801 -18.95 1.65 -43.32
C GLU A 801 -20.30 1.71 -44.03
N GLY A 802 -20.69 0.66 -44.77
CA GLY A 802 -21.99 0.56 -45.42
C GLY A 802 -23.19 0.59 -44.46
N LYS A 803 -22.96 0.31 -43.17
CA LYS A 803 -23.95 0.36 -42.08
C LYS A 803 -23.82 1.61 -41.19
N GLY A 804 -22.82 2.47 -41.44
CA GLY A 804 -22.50 3.62 -40.60
C GLY A 804 -21.82 3.27 -39.27
N PHE A 805 -21.25 2.07 -39.15
CA PHE A 805 -20.45 1.63 -38.01
C PHE A 805 -18.97 2.04 -38.16
N LYS A 806 -18.22 2.00 -37.05
CA LYS A 806 -16.79 2.39 -37.02
C LYS A 806 -15.91 1.25 -37.56
N THR A 807 -14.95 1.60 -38.42
CA THR A 807 -13.94 0.65 -38.91
C THR A 807 -12.88 0.32 -37.86
N MET A 808 -12.23 -0.82 -38.03
CA MET A 808 -11.17 -1.31 -37.16
C MET A 808 -9.83 -1.37 -37.90
N ASN A 809 -8.75 -1.02 -37.20
CA ASN A 809 -7.38 -1.27 -37.67
C ASN A 809 -7.01 -2.75 -37.48
N ASP A 810 -5.88 -3.18 -38.08
CA ASP A 810 -5.44 -4.58 -38.07
C ASP A 810 -5.32 -5.16 -36.66
N ARG A 811 -4.67 -4.44 -35.74
CA ARG A 811 -4.52 -4.87 -34.34
C ARG A 811 -5.87 -5.06 -33.65
N THR A 812 -6.76 -4.09 -33.74
CA THR A 812 -8.07 -4.12 -33.05
C THR A 812 -8.96 -5.23 -33.58
N PHE A 813 -9.02 -5.37 -34.91
CA PHE A 813 -9.78 -6.45 -35.55
C PHE A 813 -9.16 -7.82 -35.24
N SER A 814 -7.83 -7.90 -35.20
CA SER A 814 -7.11 -9.10 -34.81
C SER A 814 -7.47 -9.56 -33.40
N ASP A 815 -7.47 -8.65 -32.45
CA ASP A 815 -7.77 -8.95 -31.06
C ASP A 815 -9.24 -9.40 -30.92
N ALA A 816 -10.17 -8.72 -31.59
CA ALA A 816 -11.58 -9.12 -31.64
C ALA A 816 -11.79 -10.53 -32.20
N MET A 817 -11.07 -10.93 -33.25
CA MET A 817 -11.15 -12.30 -33.80
C MET A 817 -10.62 -13.34 -32.80
N THR A 818 -9.50 -13.07 -32.13
CA THR A 818 -8.91 -13.99 -31.14
C THR A 818 -9.80 -14.13 -29.90
N GLU A 819 -10.44 -13.04 -29.44
CA GLU A 819 -11.40 -13.08 -28.31
C GLU A 819 -12.62 -13.97 -28.56
N ARG A 820 -12.89 -14.31 -29.82
CA ARG A 820 -13.98 -15.19 -30.27
C ARG A 820 -13.46 -16.60 -30.62
N ASP A 821 -12.28 -16.96 -30.12
CA ASP A 821 -11.60 -18.24 -30.30
C ASP A 821 -11.20 -18.57 -31.76
N PHE A 822 -11.14 -17.56 -32.65
CA PHE A 822 -10.61 -17.73 -34.01
C PHE A 822 -9.12 -17.45 -34.05
N ASP A 823 -8.30 -18.43 -33.68
CA ASP A 823 -6.84 -18.29 -33.59
C ASP A 823 -6.15 -18.01 -34.93
N LYS A 824 -5.00 -17.32 -34.84
CA LYS A 824 -4.11 -17.11 -35.99
C LYS A 824 -3.34 -18.38 -36.35
N GLY A 825 -3.28 -18.69 -37.63
CA GLY A 825 -2.34 -19.64 -38.24
C GLY A 825 -1.48 -18.94 -39.29
N MET A 826 -0.34 -19.54 -39.64
CA MET A 826 0.46 -19.12 -40.79
C MET A 826 0.43 -20.20 -41.87
N ILE A 827 0.06 -19.81 -43.09
CA ILE A 827 0.17 -20.64 -44.29
C ILE A 827 0.75 -19.76 -45.40
N ASN A 828 1.82 -20.23 -46.06
CA ASN A 828 2.48 -19.54 -47.18
C ASN A 828 2.86 -18.08 -46.88
N GLY A 829 3.36 -17.81 -45.67
CA GLY A 829 3.80 -16.47 -45.23
C GLY A 829 2.67 -15.49 -44.93
N ARG A 830 1.41 -15.93 -44.91
CA ARG A 830 0.23 -15.09 -44.63
C ARG A 830 -0.48 -15.53 -43.37
N THR A 831 -0.96 -14.54 -42.61
CA THR A 831 -1.77 -14.77 -41.41
C THR A 831 -3.19 -15.18 -41.80
N GLN A 832 -3.65 -16.31 -41.28
CA GLN A 832 -5.00 -16.85 -41.51
C GLN A 832 -5.73 -17.08 -40.18
N ARG A 833 -7.06 -17.19 -40.22
CA ARG A 833 -7.94 -17.49 -39.08
C ARG A 833 -8.57 -18.86 -39.29
N LYS A 834 -8.44 -19.73 -38.30
CA LYS A 834 -8.95 -21.11 -38.33
C LYS A 834 -10.43 -21.19 -37.96
N GLY A 835 -11.10 -22.29 -38.33
CA GLY A 835 -12.46 -22.62 -37.86
C GLY A 835 -13.58 -21.86 -38.56
N LEU A 836 -13.28 -21.11 -39.62
CA LEU A 836 -14.25 -20.32 -40.37
C LEU A 836 -14.31 -20.79 -41.81
N LYS A 837 -15.54 -20.96 -42.32
CA LYS A 837 -15.80 -21.26 -43.72
C LYS A 837 -16.77 -20.23 -44.29
N LEU A 838 -16.50 -19.69 -45.47
CA LEU A 838 -17.41 -18.71 -46.08
C LEU A 838 -18.75 -19.33 -46.50
N ILE A 839 -19.85 -18.63 -46.21
CA ILE A 839 -21.18 -18.94 -46.75
C ILE A 839 -21.27 -18.48 -48.20
N ILE A 840 -20.68 -17.31 -48.47
CA ILE A 840 -20.81 -16.63 -49.76
C ILE A 840 -19.67 -17.11 -50.65
N THR A 841 -20.02 -17.85 -51.70
CA THR A 841 -19.06 -18.44 -52.65
C THR A 841 -18.34 -17.40 -53.52
N LYS A 842 -18.73 -16.12 -53.47
CA LYS A 842 -18.06 -15.00 -54.16
C LYS A 842 -18.10 -13.70 -53.36
N ILE A 843 -16.92 -13.15 -53.12
CA ILE A 843 -16.64 -11.87 -52.45
C ILE A 843 -17.30 -10.67 -53.18
N GLU A 844 -17.47 -10.84 -54.49
CA GLU A 844 -18.12 -9.92 -55.42
C GLU A 844 -19.54 -9.51 -54.97
N ASP A 845 -20.27 -10.39 -54.26
CA ASP A 845 -21.66 -10.13 -53.88
C ASP A 845 -21.82 -9.24 -52.64
N ILE A 846 -20.83 -9.21 -51.74
CA ILE A 846 -20.79 -8.25 -50.62
C ILE A 846 -20.46 -6.84 -51.15
N HIS A 847 -19.50 -6.75 -52.07
CA HIS A 847 -19.07 -5.49 -52.70
C HIS A 847 -20.14 -4.89 -53.62
N LYS A 848 -20.95 -5.70 -54.33
CA LYS A 848 -22.14 -5.22 -55.04
C LYS A 848 -23.16 -4.55 -54.12
N LYS A 849 -23.22 -4.98 -52.86
CA LYS A 849 -24.18 -4.47 -51.86
C LYS A 849 -23.65 -3.24 -51.12
N TYR A 850 -22.32 -3.08 -51.01
CA TYR A 850 -21.65 -1.99 -50.27
C TYR A 850 -20.30 -1.56 -50.96
N PRO A 851 -20.33 -0.75 -52.04
CA PRO A 851 -19.12 -0.43 -52.83
C PRO A 851 -18.24 0.69 -52.22
N LEU A 852 -16.90 0.49 -52.23
CA LEU A 852 -15.88 1.49 -51.88
C LEU A 852 -14.65 1.37 -52.81
N ASP A 853 -14.30 2.44 -53.53
CA ASP A 853 -13.29 2.47 -54.61
C ASP A 853 -11.84 2.09 -54.18
N LYS A 854 -11.48 2.33 -52.91
CA LYS A 854 -10.11 2.13 -52.42
C LYS A 854 -9.78 0.66 -52.11
N TYR A 855 -10.80 -0.16 -51.80
CA TYR A 855 -10.62 -1.56 -51.39
C TYR A 855 -10.72 -2.56 -52.56
N GLU A 856 -11.32 -2.14 -53.68
CA GLU A 856 -11.48 -2.94 -54.89
C GLU A 856 -10.12 -3.35 -55.52
N LYS A 857 -9.11 -2.47 -55.44
CA LYS A 857 -7.74 -2.76 -55.89
C LYS A 857 -7.06 -3.86 -55.07
N LEU A 858 -7.16 -3.79 -53.74
CA LEU A 858 -6.55 -4.77 -52.83
C LEU A 858 -7.27 -6.13 -52.93
N MET A 859 -8.59 -6.11 -53.17
CA MET A 859 -9.37 -7.32 -53.38
C MET A 859 -9.07 -8.05 -54.69
N ASN A 860 -8.91 -7.30 -55.79
CA ASN A 860 -8.49 -7.90 -57.06
C ASN A 860 -7.10 -8.54 -56.97
N GLN A 861 -6.22 -7.97 -56.14
CA GLN A 861 -4.91 -8.55 -55.84
C GLN A 861 -5.02 -9.85 -55.02
N LEU A 862 -5.81 -9.86 -53.94
CA LEU A 862 -6.02 -11.05 -53.10
C LEU A 862 -6.76 -12.19 -53.84
N LEU A 863 -7.73 -11.87 -54.70
CA LEU A 863 -8.45 -12.84 -55.54
C LEU A 863 -7.53 -13.52 -56.57
N ASN A 864 -6.57 -12.78 -57.12
CA ASN A 864 -5.53 -13.36 -57.99
C ASN A 864 -4.59 -14.28 -57.20
N GLU A 865 -4.20 -13.91 -55.98
CA GLU A 865 -3.29 -14.72 -55.15
C GLU A 865 -3.96 -15.99 -54.58
N VAL A 866 -5.28 -15.97 -54.32
CA VAL A 866 -6.03 -17.19 -53.93
C VAL A 866 -6.23 -18.13 -55.12
N LYS A 867 -6.31 -17.60 -56.35
CA LYS A 867 -6.26 -18.41 -57.57
C LYS A 867 -4.88 -19.07 -57.76
N GLU A 868 -3.79 -18.38 -57.41
CA GLU A 868 -2.42 -18.93 -57.45
C GLU A 868 -2.17 -20.05 -56.43
N LEU A 869 -2.86 -20.05 -55.29
CA LEU A 869 -2.71 -21.08 -54.25
C LEU A 869 -3.20 -22.49 -54.64
N LYS A 870 -3.83 -22.66 -55.80
CA LYS A 870 -4.39 -23.95 -56.23
C LYS A 870 -3.56 -24.76 -57.23
N GLU A 871 -2.44 -24.27 -57.75
CA GLU A 871 -1.59 -25.09 -58.62
C GLU A 871 -0.11 -24.77 -58.40
N VAL A 872 0.68 -25.77 -58.00
CA VAL A 872 2.06 -26.08 -58.46
C VAL A 872 2.68 -27.07 -57.47
N GLU A 873 2.81 -28.34 -57.87
CA GLU A 873 3.74 -29.29 -57.26
C GLU A 873 5.15 -29.06 -57.83
N VAL A 874 6.14 -28.91 -56.95
CA VAL A 874 7.57 -28.84 -57.31
C VAL A 874 8.22 -30.15 -56.88
N ASN A 875 8.96 -30.82 -57.79
CA ASN A 875 9.76 -32.00 -57.45
C ASN A 875 11.26 -31.66 -57.32
N GLU A 876 12.02 -32.56 -56.69
CA GLU A 876 13.25 -32.32 -55.90
C GLU A 876 14.44 -31.62 -56.60
N ASP A 877 14.47 -31.49 -57.93
CA ASP A 877 15.60 -30.88 -58.67
C ASP A 877 15.39 -29.44 -59.17
N LYS A 878 14.37 -28.72 -58.67
CA LYS A 878 14.12 -27.28 -58.96
C LYS A 878 14.01 -26.92 -60.46
N ARG A 879 13.37 -27.76 -61.28
CA ARG A 879 13.00 -27.42 -62.67
C ARG A 879 11.51 -27.08 -62.76
N ILE A 880 11.17 -26.05 -63.53
CA ILE A 880 9.79 -25.56 -63.73
C ILE A 880 9.21 -26.21 -64.99
N LEU A 881 7.97 -26.68 -64.88
CA LEU A 881 7.21 -27.39 -65.90
C LEU A 881 6.28 -26.41 -66.64
N ILE A 882 6.44 -26.23 -67.95
CA ILE A 882 5.57 -25.34 -68.75
C ILE A 882 4.76 -26.17 -69.74
N ASP A 883 3.44 -25.96 -69.79
CA ASP A 883 2.53 -26.56 -70.77
C ASP A 883 2.59 -25.79 -72.09
N ILE A 884 2.86 -26.50 -73.19
CA ILE A 884 3.09 -25.88 -74.50
C ILE A 884 1.77 -25.33 -75.08
N ASN A 885 0.61 -25.87 -74.68
CA ASN A 885 -0.68 -25.45 -75.22
C ASN A 885 -1.14 -24.08 -74.71
N SER A 886 -0.48 -23.53 -73.69
CA SER A 886 -0.77 -22.19 -73.17
C SER A 886 0.07 -21.08 -73.83
N LEU A 887 0.86 -21.40 -74.84
CA LEU A 887 1.75 -20.46 -75.54
C LEU A 887 1.17 -20.05 -76.90
N SER A 888 1.38 -18.80 -77.30
CA SER A 888 1.00 -18.28 -78.62
C SER A 888 1.99 -18.72 -79.71
N SER A 889 1.56 -18.65 -80.98
CA SER A 889 2.35 -19.08 -82.15
C SER A 889 3.71 -18.36 -82.25
N GLU A 890 3.76 -17.09 -81.87
CA GLU A 890 4.98 -16.26 -81.89
C GLU A 890 5.93 -16.62 -80.74
N GLU A 891 5.41 -16.99 -79.57
CA GLU A 891 6.20 -17.45 -78.41
C GLU A 891 6.83 -18.83 -78.69
N VAL A 892 6.11 -19.71 -79.39
CA VAL A 892 6.64 -21.02 -79.82
C VAL A 892 7.79 -20.84 -80.84
N GLU A 893 7.70 -19.86 -81.73
CA GLU A 893 8.74 -19.55 -82.72
C GLU A 893 10.01 -18.96 -82.07
N VAL A 894 9.86 -18.09 -81.07
CA VAL A 894 10.97 -17.53 -80.28
C VAL A 894 11.67 -18.60 -79.45
N ILE A 895 10.91 -19.47 -78.76
CA ILE A 895 11.47 -20.59 -77.99
C ILE A 895 12.20 -21.57 -78.93
N SER A 896 11.64 -21.83 -80.12
CA SER A 896 12.30 -22.67 -81.12
C SER A 896 13.62 -22.06 -81.62
N ASN A 897 13.69 -20.75 -81.80
CA ASN A 897 14.91 -20.05 -82.23
C ASN A 897 15.99 -19.98 -81.12
N ILE A 898 15.59 -19.84 -79.85
CA ILE A 898 16.49 -19.88 -78.69
C ILE A 898 17.08 -21.29 -78.50
N LEU A 899 16.29 -22.35 -78.74
CA LEU A 899 16.76 -23.73 -78.69
C LEU A 899 17.68 -24.07 -79.88
N LYS A 900 17.38 -23.58 -81.09
CA LYS A 900 18.26 -23.74 -82.28
C LYS A 900 19.59 -23.00 -82.18
N ASN A 901 19.64 -21.83 -81.52
CA ASN A 901 20.88 -21.06 -81.39
C ASN A 901 21.87 -21.66 -80.36
N ASN A 902 21.40 -22.49 -79.43
CA ASN A 902 22.26 -23.15 -78.44
C ASN A 902 22.96 -24.43 -78.99
N GLU A 903 22.59 -24.94 -80.17
CA GLU A 903 23.28 -26.08 -80.81
C GLU A 903 24.59 -25.70 -81.51
N LYS A 904 24.87 -24.42 -81.77
CA LYS A 904 26.16 -24.01 -82.41
C LYS A 904 27.37 -24.05 -81.49
N ASN A 905 27.19 -24.23 -80.18
CA ASN A 905 28.28 -24.17 -79.19
C ASN A 905 28.63 -25.50 -78.51
N ASN A 906 28.05 -26.63 -78.92
CA ASN A 906 28.46 -27.94 -78.41
C ASN A 906 28.71 -28.93 -79.56
N ASN A 907 29.97 -29.02 -79.99
CA ASN A 907 30.48 -30.18 -80.72
C ASN A 907 30.53 -31.38 -79.76
N ASN A 908 29.47 -32.18 -79.74
CA ASN A 908 29.52 -33.62 -79.52
C ASN A 908 28.19 -34.24 -79.99
N GLY A 909 28.30 -35.23 -80.86
CA GLY A 909 27.26 -35.59 -81.82
C GLY A 909 26.02 -36.31 -81.29
N ASN A 910 25.04 -36.32 -82.20
CA ASN A 910 23.84 -37.14 -82.36
C ASN A 910 22.51 -36.63 -81.76
N GLY A 911 21.82 -35.82 -82.58
CA GLY A 911 20.36 -35.74 -82.63
C GLY A 911 19.84 -34.32 -82.91
N SER A 912 19.52 -33.99 -84.17
CA SER A 912 18.88 -32.72 -84.52
C SER A 912 17.37 -32.77 -84.29
N CYS A 913 16.81 -31.71 -83.69
CA CYS A 913 15.40 -31.59 -83.37
C CYS A 913 14.71 -30.61 -84.34
N ASN A 914 13.72 -31.08 -85.10
CA ASN A 914 12.94 -30.25 -86.04
C ASN A 914 11.46 -30.21 -85.63
N ILE A 915 10.83 -29.05 -85.90
CA ILE A 915 9.42 -28.79 -85.66
C ILE A 915 8.72 -28.68 -87.01
N GLU A 916 7.76 -29.58 -87.26
CA GLU A 916 6.79 -29.49 -88.35
C GLU A 916 5.40 -29.77 -87.77
N ASN A 917 4.40 -28.95 -88.13
CA ASN A 917 2.99 -29.11 -87.74
C ASN A 917 2.76 -29.26 -86.22
N ASN A 918 3.40 -28.42 -85.39
CA ASN A 918 3.22 -28.40 -83.93
C ASN A 918 3.60 -29.69 -83.18
N TYR A 919 4.45 -30.56 -83.76
CA TYR A 919 5.02 -31.73 -83.08
C TYR A 919 6.56 -31.73 -83.11
N PHE A 920 7.19 -32.24 -82.05
CA PHE A 920 8.64 -32.44 -81.96
C PHE A 920 9.04 -33.83 -82.48
N TYR A 921 9.99 -33.89 -83.43
CA TYR A 921 10.52 -35.15 -83.98
C TYR A 921 11.94 -35.40 -83.50
N PHE A 922 12.20 -36.62 -82.98
CA PHE A 922 13.56 -37.09 -82.67
C PHE A 922 13.84 -38.34 -83.51
N SER A 923 14.85 -38.28 -84.39
CA SER A 923 15.27 -39.41 -85.25
C SER A 923 14.14 -40.07 -86.07
N ASN A 924 13.28 -39.27 -86.71
CA ASN A 924 12.23 -39.72 -87.65
C ASN A 924 11.28 -40.82 -87.16
N LYS A 925 10.96 -40.85 -85.86
CA LYS A 925 9.81 -41.59 -85.33
C LYS A 925 8.89 -40.65 -84.55
N PRO A 926 7.55 -40.76 -84.71
CA PRO A 926 6.61 -39.99 -83.91
C PRO A 926 6.57 -40.55 -82.48
N LEU A 927 6.84 -39.71 -81.49
CA LEU A 927 6.65 -40.02 -80.08
C LEU A 927 5.16 -39.88 -79.73
N LEU A 928 4.42 -40.98 -79.86
CA LEU A 928 3.04 -41.07 -79.36
C LEU A 928 3.06 -41.41 -77.87
N GLY A 929 2.56 -40.48 -77.04
CA GLY A 929 2.17 -40.78 -75.65
C GLY A 929 2.98 -40.13 -74.53
N LEU A 930 3.39 -38.86 -74.66
CA LEU A 930 3.80 -38.05 -73.50
C LEU A 930 3.03 -36.71 -73.45
N PRO A 931 2.66 -36.19 -72.27
CA PRO A 931 1.94 -34.93 -72.14
C PRO A 931 2.87 -33.72 -72.37
N ASN A 932 2.34 -32.72 -73.09
CA ASN A 932 2.97 -31.50 -73.62
C ASN A 932 3.72 -30.62 -72.59
N LYS A 933 4.86 -31.04 -72.05
CA LYS A 933 5.57 -30.30 -71.00
C LYS A 933 7.09 -30.24 -71.24
N ILE A 934 7.68 -29.03 -71.20
CA ILE A 934 9.13 -28.79 -71.37
C ILE A 934 9.75 -28.26 -70.07
N TYR A 935 11.00 -28.62 -69.83
CA TYR A 935 11.80 -28.18 -68.68
C TYR A 935 12.88 -27.17 -69.11
N LEU A 936 12.90 -25.98 -68.50
CA LEU A 936 13.91 -24.95 -68.77
C LEU A 936 14.88 -24.76 -67.60
N ASN A 937 16.12 -24.42 -67.91
CA ASN A 937 17.14 -24.10 -66.91
C ASN A 937 17.19 -22.58 -66.60
N LYS A 938 17.94 -22.23 -65.54
CA LYS A 938 17.99 -20.86 -64.98
C LYS A 938 18.56 -19.83 -65.97
N GLU A 939 19.42 -20.25 -66.89
CA GLU A 939 20.08 -19.39 -67.87
C GLU A 939 19.14 -19.09 -69.06
N GLN A 940 18.39 -20.10 -69.50
CA GLN A 940 17.32 -19.96 -70.51
C GLN A 940 16.17 -19.07 -70.01
N LYS A 941 15.81 -19.15 -68.72
CA LYS A 941 14.84 -18.25 -68.08
C LYS A 941 15.27 -16.77 -68.17
N ASN A 942 16.55 -16.49 -67.95
CA ASN A 942 17.07 -15.13 -67.91
C ASN A 942 17.16 -14.49 -69.32
N GLN A 943 17.44 -15.29 -70.36
CA GLN A 943 17.46 -14.81 -71.75
C GLN A 943 16.05 -14.43 -72.26
N ILE A 944 15.02 -15.17 -71.84
CA ILE A 944 13.62 -14.83 -72.15
C ILE A 944 13.19 -13.53 -71.47
N ILE A 945 13.63 -13.31 -70.21
CA ILE A 945 13.37 -12.07 -69.48
C ILE A 945 14.09 -10.87 -70.13
N GLU A 946 15.33 -11.03 -70.61
CA GLU A 946 16.05 -9.98 -71.33
C GLU A 946 15.36 -9.56 -72.65
N TYR A 947 14.69 -10.49 -73.34
CA TYR A 947 13.94 -10.19 -74.57
C TYR A 947 12.69 -9.36 -74.28
N VAL A 948 11.92 -9.71 -73.24
CA VAL A 948 10.71 -8.99 -72.81
C VAL A 948 11.03 -7.55 -72.38
N VAL A 949 12.20 -7.32 -71.79
CA VAL A 949 12.64 -5.97 -71.36
C VAL A 949 13.09 -5.10 -72.53
N ARG A 950 13.55 -5.69 -73.64
CA ARG A 950 14.12 -4.93 -74.77
C ARG A 950 13.06 -4.42 -75.76
N ASP A 951 11.88 -5.04 -75.83
CA ASP A 951 10.83 -4.72 -76.80
C ASP A 951 9.75 -3.76 -76.29
N HIS A 952 9.84 -3.31 -75.02
CA HIS A 952 8.98 -2.26 -74.47
C HIS A 952 9.74 -0.94 -74.33
N GLY A 953 10.07 -0.34 -75.48
CA GLY A 953 10.85 0.89 -75.59
C GLY A 953 10.19 2.14 -74.96
N LYS A 954 10.74 2.62 -73.84
CA LYS A 954 10.54 4.00 -73.36
C LYS A 954 11.85 4.62 -72.85
N THR A 955 12.11 5.86 -73.27
CA THR A 955 13.21 6.72 -72.80
C THR A 955 13.08 6.98 -71.28
N PRO A 956 14.19 7.02 -70.50
CA PRO A 956 14.11 7.29 -69.06
C PRO A 956 13.53 8.68 -68.77
N THR A 957 12.61 8.80 -67.82
CA THR A 957 12.05 10.08 -67.33
C THR A 957 12.81 10.55 -66.09
N ASN A 958 12.72 11.83 -65.69
CA ASN A 958 13.44 12.35 -64.52
C ASN A 958 13.12 11.58 -63.21
N ASP A 959 11.92 11.01 -63.12
CA ASP A 959 11.38 10.36 -61.92
C ASP A 959 11.94 8.94 -61.67
N ASN A 960 12.43 8.26 -62.71
CA ASN A 960 12.92 6.88 -62.61
C ASN A 960 14.44 6.73 -62.84
N VAL A 961 15.18 7.84 -63.00
CA VAL A 961 16.65 7.84 -63.15
C VAL A 961 17.35 7.22 -61.94
N MET A 962 16.91 7.54 -60.72
CA MET A 962 17.60 7.05 -59.50
C MET A 962 17.43 5.54 -59.29
N TYR A 963 16.28 4.98 -59.64
CA TYR A 963 16.04 3.55 -59.57
C TYR A 963 16.91 2.78 -60.57
N ILE A 964 17.03 3.31 -61.80
CA ILE A 964 17.89 2.74 -62.84
C ILE A 964 19.37 2.89 -62.45
N ALA A 965 19.77 4.02 -61.87
CA ALA A 965 21.14 4.26 -61.43
C ALA A 965 21.54 3.37 -60.24
N ASP A 966 20.61 3.06 -59.33
CA ASP A 966 20.82 2.11 -58.24
C ASP A 966 20.99 0.67 -58.73
N LEU A 967 20.23 0.26 -59.76
CA LEU A 967 20.42 -1.03 -60.43
C LEU A 967 21.77 -1.13 -61.16
N VAL A 968 22.23 -0.03 -61.77
CA VAL A 968 23.55 0.05 -62.43
C VAL A 968 24.68 0.04 -61.38
N HIS A 969 24.51 0.73 -60.26
CA HIS A 969 25.44 0.71 -59.12
C HIS A 969 25.57 -0.71 -58.55
N LYS A 970 24.43 -1.37 -58.26
CA LYS A 970 24.38 -2.75 -57.75
C LYS A 970 25.01 -3.78 -58.71
N ARG A 971 25.02 -3.50 -60.02
CA ARG A 971 25.59 -4.40 -61.04
C ARG A 971 27.10 -4.23 -61.22
N ASN A 972 27.63 -3.01 -61.17
CA ASN A 972 29.02 -2.72 -61.57
C ASN A 972 29.92 -2.18 -60.45
N GLY A 973 29.37 -1.80 -59.29
CA GLY A 973 30.09 -1.47 -58.05
C GLY A 973 31.09 -0.30 -58.08
N LYS A 974 31.26 0.38 -59.22
CA LYS A 974 32.36 1.35 -59.44
C LYS A 974 31.97 2.83 -59.34
N TYR A 975 30.69 3.17 -59.34
CA TYR A 975 30.19 4.55 -59.25
C TYR A 975 29.08 4.62 -58.22
N SER A 976 28.98 5.69 -57.44
CA SER A 976 27.81 5.86 -56.55
C SER A 976 26.52 5.99 -57.39
N PRO A 977 25.34 5.62 -56.85
CA PRO A 977 24.06 5.79 -57.56
C PRO A 977 23.84 7.22 -58.08
N TYR A 978 24.43 8.22 -57.42
CA TYR A 978 24.32 9.63 -57.80
C TYR A 978 25.23 10.01 -58.98
N GLU A 979 26.43 9.44 -59.07
CA GLU A 979 27.34 9.64 -60.22
C GLU A 979 26.80 8.94 -61.47
N ALA A 980 26.24 7.73 -61.32
CA ALA A 980 25.56 7.03 -62.40
C ALA A 980 24.30 7.78 -62.87
N ALA A 981 23.55 8.38 -61.96
CA ALA A 981 22.40 9.21 -62.30
C ALA A 981 22.80 10.50 -63.03
N ALA A 982 23.93 11.13 -62.66
CA ALA A 982 24.43 12.34 -63.32
C ALA A 982 24.90 12.07 -64.77
N ASP A 983 25.58 10.95 -65.01
CA ASP A 983 25.99 10.53 -66.36
C ASP A 983 24.80 10.13 -67.23
N ILE A 984 23.78 9.46 -66.67
CA ILE A 984 22.54 9.15 -67.38
C ILE A 984 21.81 10.44 -67.76
N LYS A 985 21.68 11.42 -66.85
CA LYS A 985 21.04 12.71 -67.13
C LYS A 985 21.79 13.51 -68.21
N LYS A 986 23.12 13.48 -68.19
CA LYS A 986 23.99 14.11 -69.20
C LYS A 986 23.91 13.41 -70.57
N LYS A 987 23.83 12.08 -70.58
CA LYS A 987 23.73 11.26 -71.80
C LYS A 987 22.39 11.41 -72.53
N TYR A 988 21.32 11.72 -71.80
CA TYR A 988 19.96 11.87 -72.35
C TYR A 988 19.44 13.32 -72.33
N ASN A 989 20.31 14.29 -72.03
CA ASN A 989 20.06 15.74 -72.11
C ASN A 989 18.78 16.22 -71.37
N LEU A 990 18.63 15.81 -70.11
CA LEU A 990 17.45 16.09 -69.27
C LEU A 990 17.64 17.37 -68.42
N ASP A 991 16.67 18.28 -68.44
CA ASP A 991 16.76 19.64 -67.88
C ASP A 991 16.33 19.74 -66.39
N VAL A 992 16.86 20.72 -65.63
CA VAL A 992 16.69 20.86 -64.17
C VAL A 992 15.96 22.16 -63.80
N LYS A 993 14.91 22.09 -62.95
CA LYS A 993 14.33 23.26 -62.25
C LYS A 993 14.67 23.21 -60.74
N PRO A 994 15.03 24.35 -60.10
CA PRO A 994 15.34 24.39 -58.67
C PRO A 994 14.08 24.59 -57.80
N LEU A 995 14.06 23.95 -56.61
CA LEU A 995 13.10 24.17 -55.53
C LEU A 995 13.53 25.36 -54.65
N LYS A 996 12.55 26.13 -54.15
CA LYS A 996 12.74 27.39 -53.38
C LYS A 996 13.36 27.17 -52.00
N ALA A 997 14.14 28.16 -51.55
CA ALA A 997 15.08 28.11 -50.43
C ALA A 997 14.59 28.76 -49.11
N ASP A 998 13.29 29.03 -48.93
CA ASP A 998 12.88 30.01 -47.90
C ASP A 998 12.61 29.44 -46.49
N ASN A 999 12.77 28.14 -46.24
CA ASN A 999 12.55 27.54 -44.89
C ASN A 999 13.80 26.87 -44.29
N LEU A 1000 14.92 26.80 -45.01
CA LEU A 1000 16.12 26.11 -44.53
C LEU A 1000 17.02 27.04 -43.70
N ASP A 1001 17.12 28.31 -44.09
CA ASP A 1001 17.95 29.31 -43.42
C ASP A 1001 17.39 29.68 -42.03
N GLU A 1002 16.06 29.70 -41.84
CA GLU A 1002 15.44 30.01 -40.54
C GLU A 1002 15.66 28.89 -39.50
N VAL A 1003 15.69 27.63 -39.96
CA VAL A 1003 15.95 26.46 -39.11
C VAL A 1003 17.45 26.37 -38.77
N LEU A 1004 18.33 26.60 -39.75
CA LEU A 1004 19.77 26.66 -39.53
C LEU A 1004 20.18 27.81 -38.60
N HIS A 1005 19.50 28.96 -38.66
CA HIS A 1005 19.78 30.09 -37.77
C HIS A 1005 19.39 29.81 -36.30
N LYS A 1006 18.26 29.12 -36.06
CA LYS A 1006 17.84 28.72 -34.70
C LYS A 1006 18.73 27.65 -34.08
N ILE A 1007 19.22 26.70 -34.88
CA ILE A 1007 20.15 25.65 -34.43
C ILE A 1007 21.52 26.26 -34.09
N LYS A 1008 22.03 27.18 -34.93
CA LYS A 1008 23.28 27.91 -34.65
C LYS A 1008 23.19 28.79 -33.40
N GLY A 1009 22.07 29.50 -33.22
CA GLY A 1009 21.84 30.34 -32.04
C GLY A 1009 21.83 29.57 -30.71
N HIS A 1010 21.22 28.38 -30.69
CA HIS A 1010 21.19 27.53 -29.50
C HIS A 1010 22.53 26.86 -29.20
N PHE A 1011 23.32 26.52 -30.23
CA PHE A 1011 24.65 25.94 -30.05
C PHE A 1011 25.62 26.97 -29.45
N VAL A 1012 25.67 28.18 -30.00
CA VAL A 1012 26.51 29.28 -29.50
C VAL A 1012 26.18 29.65 -28.06
N GLN A 1013 24.90 29.64 -27.68
CA GLN A 1013 24.48 29.91 -26.28
C GLN A 1013 24.94 28.87 -25.27
N ARG A 1014 25.18 27.61 -25.69
CA ARG A 1014 25.51 26.50 -24.78
C ARG A 1014 27.01 26.21 -24.71
N THR A 1015 27.74 26.42 -25.81
CA THR A 1015 29.18 26.08 -25.91
C THR A 1015 30.08 27.30 -26.00
N GLY A 1016 29.53 28.47 -26.37
CA GLY A 1016 30.31 29.69 -26.62
C GLY A 1016 31.03 29.72 -27.97
N GLU A 1017 30.90 28.67 -28.79
CA GLU A 1017 31.57 28.51 -30.08
C GLU A 1017 30.58 28.44 -31.25
N GLU A 1018 30.99 28.91 -32.43
CA GLU A 1018 30.15 28.92 -33.63
C GLU A 1018 30.14 27.55 -34.32
N LEU A 1019 28.95 27.03 -34.66
CA LEU A 1019 28.79 25.75 -35.35
C LEU A 1019 29.15 25.94 -36.84
N THR A 1020 30.28 25.36 -37.25
CA THR A 1020 30.83 25.38 -38.62
C THR A 1020 30.73 23.99 -39.25
N TYR A 1021 30.90 23.89 -40.57
CA TYR A 1021 30.79 22.59 -41.27
C TYR A 1021 31.84 21.58 -40.80
N ASP A 1022 33.00 22.05 -40.35
CA ASP A 1022 34.15 21.21 -40.00
C ASP A 1022 34.06 20.65 -38.56
N ASN A 1023 33.28 21.28 -37.66
CA ASN A 1023 33.17 20.86 -36.26
C ASN A 1023 31.89 20.07 -35.92
N VAL A 1024 30.97 19.88 -36.88
CA VAL A 1024 29.73 19.08 -36.74
C VAL A 1024 30.01 17.61 -36.45
N GLY A 1025 31.01 17.01 -37.10
CA GLY A 1025 31.38 15.60 -36.90
C GLY A 1025 31.95 15.32 -35.51
N GLU A 1026 32.71 16.27 -34.95
CA GLU A 1026 33.30 16.13 -33.62
C GLU A 1026 32.24 16.30 -32.52
N CYS A 1027 31.24 17.18 -32.72
CA CYS A 1027 30.11 17.35 -31.81
C CYS A 1027 29.19 16.13 -31.76
N ALA A 1028 28.96 15.47 -32.90
CA ALA A 1028 28.20 14.22 -32.97
C ALA A 1028 28.90 13.08 -32.21
N SER A 1029 30.23 13.03 -32.22
CA SER A 1029 31.02 12.01 -31.52
C SER A 1029 31.06 12.18 -29.99
N LYS A 1030 30.86 13.40 -29.48
CA LYS A 1030 30.90 13.72 -28.04
C LYS A 1030 29.55 13.61 -27.32
N GLY A 1031 28.48 13.21 -28.03
CA GLY A 1031 27.18 12.93 -27.43
C GLY A 1031 26.50 14.15 -26.80
N ILE A 1032 26.73 15.35 -27.33
CA ILE A 1032 26.14 16.58 -26.78
C ILE A 1032 24.66 16.65 -27.17
N LEU A 1033 23.79 16.58 -26.15
CA LEU A 1033 22.34 16.65 -26.28
C LEU A 1033 21.88 18.08 -26.60
N VAL A 1034 21.17 18.25 -27.70
CA VAL A 1034 20.44 19.49 -27.97
C VAL A 1034 19.05 19.34 -27.36
N ASP A 1035 18.92 19.93 -26.17
CA ASP A 1035 17.70 20.02 -25.36
C ASP A 1035 17.15 18.70 -24.82
N GLY A 1036 18.06 17.90 -24.26
CA GLY A 1036 17.75 16.82 -23.34
C GLY A 1036 17.13 15.56 -23.94
N ASN A 1037 16.65 15.59 -25.19
CA ASN A 1037 15.87 14.48 -25.74
C ASN A 1037 16.27 13.98 -27.14
N TYR A 1038 17.20 14.64 -27.86
CA TYR A 1038 17.58 14.17 -29.21
C TYR A 1038 19.08 14.33 -29.52
N THR A 1039 19.61 13.38 -30.27
CA THR A 1039 20.96 13.40 -30.87
C THR A 1039 20.94 14.06 -32.25
N VAL A 1040 22.08 14.60 -32.72
CA VAL A 1040 22.20 15.24 -34.06
C VAL A 1040 21.80 14.28 -35.18
N SER A 1041 22.04 12.97 -35.01
CA SER A 1041 21.63 11.91 -35.93
C SER A 1041 20.10 11.76 -36.05
N GLU A 1042 19.35 12.04 -34.98
CA GLU A 1042 17.88 11.98 -34.99
C GLU A 1042 17.25 13.23 -35.65
N ILE A 1043 17.95 14.37 -35.60
CA ILE A 1043 17.55 15.60 -36.30
C ILE A 1043 17.74 15.45 -37.82
N GLU A 1044 18.83 14.81 -38.27
CA GLU A 1044 19.02 14.48 -39.70
C GLU A 1044 17.92 13.55 -40.22
N LYS A 1045 17.53 12.54 -39.43
CA LYS A 1045 16.48 11.60 -39.82
C LYS A 1045 15.10 12.27 -39.89
N GLY A 1046 14.79 13.16 -38.94
CA GLY A 1046 13.55 13.93 -38.93
C GLY A 1046 13.46 15.01 -40.02
N LEU A 1047 14.59 15.54 -40.50
CA LEU A 1047 14.63 16.48 -41.63
C LEU A 1047 14.39 15.79 -42.98
N ILE A 1048 14.85 14.55 -43.12
CA ILE A 1048 14.64 13.72 -44.34
C ILE A 1048 13.19 13.26 -44.46
N GLU A 1049 12.55 12.88 -43.33
CA GLU A 1049 11.16 12.43 -43.32
C GLU A 1049 10.13 13.55 -43.53
N LYS A 1050 10.49 14.82 -43.26
CA LYS A 1050 9.54 15.94 -43.32
C LYS A 1050 9.49 16.68 -44.67
N TYR A 1051 10.42 16.41 -45.60
CA TYR A 1051 10.50 17.12 -46.89
C TYR A 1051 10.47 16.22 -48.14
N LEU A 1052 10.30 14.90 -47.98
CA LEU A 1052 10.07 13.99 -49.09
C LEU A 1052 8.66 13.39 -48.96
N GLU A 1053 7.66 14.06 -49.54
CA GLU A 1053 6.39 13.41 -49.85
C GLU A 1053 6.62 12.36 -50.94
N VAL A 1054 6.74 11.08 -50.56
CA VAL A 1054 6.41 9.94 -51.43
C VAL A 1054 5.62 8.91 -50.59
N PRO A 1055 4.49 8.37 -51.11
CA PRO A 1055 3.67 7.37 -50.42
C PRO A 1055 4.41 6.03 -50.29
N ALA A 1056 4.08 5.32 -49.22
CA ALA A 1056 4.67 4.08 -48.70
C ALA A 1056 5.16 3.04 -49.73
#